data_AF-A0A9P1DWW0-F1
#
_entry.id   AF-A0A9P1DWW0-F1
#
_cell.length_a   1.000
_cell.length_b   1.000
_cell.length_c   1.000
_cell.angle_alpha   90.00
_cell.angle_beta   90.00
_cell.angle_gamma   90.00
#
_symmetry.space_group_name_H-M   'P 1'
#
loop_
_entity.id
_entity.type
_entity.pdbx_description
1 polymer ?
#
loop_
_entity_poly.entity_id
_entity_poly.type
_entity_poly.pdbx_seq_one_letter_code
_entity_poly.pdbx_strand_id
1 'polypeptide(L)'
;MPWRRWPDRRRCRTATFASLVAIGRGCAMARPLFDAHCHLQLRSQPPAAVVERARRRGVQGAAVCGCHASDWEKVQMMSRDFPDFVVPSFGIHPWWAGAAGSDGDGRELRELLEQIPTAGVGECGLDGGKKKEIPMELQMEVLRPQLDLALEYQRPVSLHCVAAHGTLLQVLQEVFGRGHGPGLVSGSTVPSEHVKNSDMPCTGGPFRCRAGYDRSRVMSGMSNGTLVHQAMPKGHGRKDALRWALITGATVMIMIFMIVLCFGSIRGCHKVQSCVVAFEAESVKTQLNGYAIVGLSTAFVLELVSLHFSYESARPVLGLVNGLDNTFMPPVLLCVTLFVLILENLIFFFSSTPWFANASAAGLPVYTAIYVEWLINVPILLVLAGCCALNRSTDEEDDKTAIISQWHVPRQPLSRHHVWGLKRFPQHSAAPAAAVSKEVLLESIEHVASTVEPWSPEDYVGQMLLQEAVRNHGRVDLMTKKNGEKLAVKRMPTRWVREGPTEFNEQYPTASERPWVDIGLVRYLNSIRYPYVCNLIGVFRDDETTYVASSLATQGDLFSWCDADPGPGRAREDVMLPIVGQIFIAVRWLHDLGVAHRDLSLENILLTEASGSQQVKLIDFGMCTVNRMCKREVRGKQSYQAPEMHGSDSYDAFLADDFALGVVVFAMAVQDYPWTSTKKGACQLFDYISTFGLMKFLRKRKLRKGTEHLAEVMSTELTQMVDYMLQFDVNSRLCLGEVCFGAAETRGSVWDQPWIQPFRSSAEGR
;
A
#
# COMPACT_ATOMS: atom_id res chain seq x y z
N MET A 1 -46.13 -5.92 -40.43
CA MET A 1 -45.12 -6.32 -41.44
C MET A 1 -45.37 -5.55 -42.73
N PRO A 2 -44.38 -5.22 -43.59
CA PRO A 2 -43.04 -5.82 -43.69
C PRO A 2 -41.83 -4.86 -43.72
N TRP A 3 -40.76 -5.33 -43.07
CA TRP A 3 -39.33 -5.32 -43.42
C TRP A 3 -38.82 -4.57 -44.68
N ARG A 4 -37.79 -3.71 -44.53
CA ARG A 4 -36.68 -3.54 -45.49
C ARG A 4 -35.33 -3.21 -44.82
N ARG A 5 -34.44 -4.22 -44.87
CA ARG A 5 -32.97 -4.25 -45.11
C ARG A 5 -32.07 -3.06 -44.75
N TRP A 6 -31.10 -3.35 -43.89
CA TRP A 6 -29.77 -2.72 -43.82
C TRP A 6 -28.86 -3.21 -44.96
N PRO A 7 -27.97 -2.37 -45.54
CA PRO A 7 -26.89 -2.83 -46.41
C PRO A 7 -25.61 -3.16 -45.62
N ASP A 8 -24.97 -4.25 -46.04
CA ASP A 8 -23.72 -4.82 -45.52
C ASP A 8 -22.46 -4.13 -46.08
N ARG A 9 -21.37 -4.38 -45.36
CA ARG A 9 -19.96 -4.00 -45.46
C ARG A 9 -19.35 -4.01 -46.87
N ARG A 10 -18.39 -3.09 -47.07
CA ARG A 10 -16.97 -3.29 -47.51
C ARG A 10 -16.51 -2.13 -48.41
N ARG A 11 -15.47 -1.39 -47.96
CA ARG A 11 -14.28 -0.97 -48.75
C ARG A 11 -13.46 0.10 -48.01
N CYS A 12 -12.14 -0.13 -47.99
CA CYS A 12 -10.98 0.80 -47.95
C CYS A 12 -9.88 0.14 -47.11
N ARG A 13 -9.04 -0.75 -47.66
CA ARG A 13 -7.83 -0.48 -48.47
C ARG A 13 -6.83 0.47 -47.80
N THR A 14 -5.75 -0.15 -47.27
CA THR A 14 -4.34 0.23 -47.41
C THR A 14 -3.94 1.71 -47.24
N ALA A 15 -3.34 2.02 -46.10
CA ALA A 15 -2.28 3.04 -46.00
C ALA A 15 -1.15 2.48 -45.12
N THR A 16 0.06 2.59 -45.66
CA THR A 16 1.32 2.02 -45.20
C THR A 16 1.91 2.70 -43.97
N PHE A 17 2.75 1.94 -43.27
CA PHE A 17 3.69 2.33 -42.21
C PHE A 17 4.55 3.56 -42.56
N ALA A 18 5.03 4.23 -41.51
CA ALA A 18 6.07 5.27 -41.47
C ALA A 18 5.59 6.73 -41.59
N SER A 19 5.27 7.33 -40.43
CA SER A 19 5.69 8.68 -40.01
C SER A 19 4.97 9.03 -38.71
N LEU A 20 5.69 8.99 -37.58
CA LEU A 20 5.51 9.80 -36.34
C LEU A 20 6.26 9.13 -35.19
N VAL A 21 7.59 9.07 -35.34
CA VAL A 21 8.50 9.07 -34.19
C VAL A 21 8.86 10.53 -33.95
N ALA A 22 8.77 10.94 -32.68
CA ALA A 22 9.12 12.23 -32.10
C ALA A 22 8.15 13.40 -32.35
N ILE A 23 7.34 13.73 -31.34
CA ILE A 23 7.43 14.96 -30.53
C ILE A 23 6.28 14.94 -29.49
N GLY A 24 6.62 15.12 -28.21
CA GLY A 24 5.70 15.67 -27.21
C GLY A 24 5.06 14.69 -26.24
N ARG A 25 5.55 14.71 -24.99
CA ARG A 25 4.80 14.32 -23.79
C ARG A 25 3.46 15.07 -23.78
N GLY A 26 2.39 14.41 -24.22
CA GLY A 26 1.02 14.89 -24.08
C GLY A 26 0.34 14.11 -22.98
N CYS A 27 0.09 14.76 -21.83
CA CYS A 27 -0.87 14.30 -20.83
C CYS A 27 -2.14 13.83 -21.55
N ALA A 28 -2.50 12.54 -21.43
CA ALA A 28 -3.86 12.12 -21.76
C ALA A 28 -4.77 12.93 -20.83
N MET A 29 -5.48 13.94 -21.36
CA MET A 29 -6.40 14.73 -20.56
C MET A 29 -7.40 13.77 -19.91
N ALA A 30 -7.32 13.64 -18.60
CA ALA A 30 -8.27 12.87 -17.82
C ALA A 30 -9.67 13.34 -18.21
N ARG A 31 -10.54 12.38 -18.57
CA ARG A 31 -11.93 12.71 -18.87
C ARG A 31 -12.54 13.41 -17.65
N PRO A 32 -13.31 14.49 -17.84
CA PRO A 32 -13.92 15.21 -16.74
C PRO A 32 -14.84 14.29 -15.95
N LEU A 33 -14.63 14.17 -14.64
CA LEU A 33 -15.47 13.37 -13.76
C LEU A 33 -16.61 14.22 -13.22
N PHE A 34 -17.80 13.64 -13.07
CA PHE A 34 -18.96 14.24 -12.42
C PHE A 34 -19.41 13.31 -11.30
N ASP A 35 -19.51 13.82 -10.08
CA ASP A 35 -20.02 13.07 -8.95
C ASP A 35 -21.54 13.01 -9.05
N ALA A 36 -22.07 11.84 -9.40
CA ALA A 36 -23.49 11.68 -9.70
C ALA A 36 -24.39 11.75 -8.45
N HIS A 37 -23.82 11.67 -7.23
CA HIS A 37 -24.59 11.68 -5.99
C HIS A 37 -23.71 12.01 -4.78
N CYS A 38 -23.98 13.12 -4.10
CA CYS A 38 -23.32 13.46 -2.85
C CYS A 38 -24.17 14.33 -1.91
N HIS A 39 -23.80 14.38 -0.63
CA HIS A 39 -24.44 15.17 0.42
C HIS A 39 -23.47 16.21 1.02
N LEU A 40 -23.10 17.24 0.26
CA LEU A 40 -22.14 18.26 0.71
C LEU A 40 -22.66 19.09 1.91
N GLN A 41 -23.97 19.32 1.97
CA GLN A 41 -24.66 20.06 3.02
C GLN A 41 -24.65 19.39 4.40
N LEU A 42 -24.39 18.08 4.44
CA LEU A 42 -24.33 17.31 5.68
C LEU A 42 -22.90 17.12 6.20
N ARG A 43 -21.88 17.65 5.50
CA ARG A 43 -20.47 17.50 5.90
C ARG A 43 -20.07 18.53 6.95
N SER A 44 -19.19 18.13 7.86
CA SER A 44 -18.55 19.03 8.83
C SER A 44 -17.50 19.97 8.22
N GLN A 45 -16.99 19.64 7.04
CA GLN A 45 -15.99 20.43 6.32
C GLN A 45 -16.68 21.56 5.54
N PRO A 46 -16.10 22.77 5.46
CA PRO A 46 -16.65 23.85 4.63
C PRO A 46 -16.77 23.41 3.16
N PRO A 47 -17.91 23.65 2.50
CA PRO A 47 -18.15 23.22 1.11
C PRO A 47 -17.04 23.66 0.13
N ALA A 48 -16.53 24.89 0.29
CA ALA A 48 -15.43 25.41 -0.54
C ALA A 48 -14.18 24.52 -0.51
N ALA A 49 -13.80 24.02 0.68
CA ALA A 49 -12.63 23.15 0.81
C ALA A 49 -12.84 21.79 0.14
N VAL A 50 -14.08 21.27 0.18
CA VAL A 50 -14.44 20.00 -0.46
C VAL A 50 -14.45 20.14 -1.98
N VAL A 51 -15.07 21.21 -2.50
CA VAL A 51 -15.13 21.52 -3.94
C VAL A 51 -13.72 21.72 -4.51
N GLU A 52 -12.87 22.50 -3.85
CA GLU A 52 -11.49 22.74 -4.28
C GLU A 52 -10.67 21.44 -4.32
N ARG A 53 -10.82 20.59 -3.30
CA ARG A 53 -10.18 19.25 -3.28
C ARG A 53 -10.69 18.37 -4.42
N ALA A 54 -11.98 18.42 -4.74
CA ALA A 54 -12.58 17.65 -5.83
C ALA A 54 -12.06 18.11 -7.20
N ARG A 55 -11.98 19.43 -7.42
CA ARG A 55 -11.41 20.04 -8.64
C ARG A 55 -9.97 19.60 -8.89
N ARG A 56 -9.12 19.63 -7.84
CA ARG A 56 -7.72 19.16 -7.93
C ARG A 56 -7.57 17.70 -8.34
N ARG A 57 -8.62 16.89 -8.16
CA ARG A 57 -8.67 15.47 -8.53
C ARG A 57 -9.40 15.21 -9.84
N GLY A 58 -9.75 16.26 -10.60
CA GLY A 58 -10.39 16.13 -11.92
C GLY A 58 -11.91 15.95 -11.90
N VAL A 59 -12.56 16.15 -10.74
CA VAL A 59 -14.03 16.25 -10.65
C VAL A 59 -14.43 17.66 -11.05
N GLN A 60 -15.27 17.78 -12.08
CA GLN A 60 -15.72 19.05 -12.64
C GLN A 60 -17.09 19.49 -12.13
N GLY A 61 -17.88 18.57 -11.56
CA GLY A 61 -19.15 18.90 -10.94
C GLY A 61 -19.68 17.76 -10.09
N ALA A 62 -20.74 18.04 -9.35
CA ALA A 62 -21.42 17.10 -8.48
C ALA A 62 -22.92 17.38 -8.42
N ALA A 63 -23.73 16.32 -8.41
CA ALA A 63 -25.12 16.41 -7.99
C ALA A 63 -25.18 16.38 -6.46
N VAL A 64 -25.64 17.48 -5.85
CA VAL A 64 -25.79 17.61 -4.40
C VAL A 64 -27.24 17.35 -4.05
N CYS A 65 -27.50 16.22 -3.40
CA CYS A 65 -28.83 15.74 -3.11
C CYS A 65 -29.28 16.22 -1.74
N GLY A 66 -30.40 16.94 -1.67
CA GLY A 66 -31.13 17.14 -0.42
C GLY A 66 -31.84 15.86 -0.02
N CYS A 67 -31.99 15.64 1.29
CA CYS A 67 -32.66 14.46 1.83
C CYS A 67 -33.95 14.79 2.57
N HIS A 68 -34.20 16.07 2.87
CA HIS A 68 -35.36 16.54 3.64
C HIS A 68 -35.60 18.03 3.36
N ALA A 69 -36.86 18.50 3.40
CA ALA A 69 -37.19 19.90 3.09
C ALA A 69 -36.31 20.93 3.85
N SER A 70 -35.97 20.65 5.11
CA SER A 70 -35.11 21.52 5.94
C SER A 70 -33.65 21.66 5.47
N ASP A 71 -33.18 20.83 4.53
CA ASP A 71 -31.84 20.93 3.94
C ASP A 71 -31.81 21.50 2.52
N TRP A 72 -32.97 21.69 1.88
CA TRP A 72 -33.07 22.18 0.51
C TRP A 72 -32.56 23.62 0.35
N GLU A 73 -32.82 24.50 1.32
CA GLU A 73 -32.27 25.87 1.29
C GLU A 73 -30.74 25.86 1.25
N LYS A 74 -30.09 24.96 2.01
CA LYS A 74 -28.62 24.83 2.01
C LYS A 74 -28.11 24.32 0.68
N VAL A 75 -28.78 23.33 0.09
CA VAL A 75 -28.43 22.80 -1.24
C VAL A 75 -28.60 23.88 -2.32
N GLN A 76 -29.68 24.66 -2.23
CA GLN A 76 -29.91 25.81 -3.10
C GLN A 76 -28.82 26.86 -2.94
N MET A 77 -28.44 27.23 -1.72
CA MET A 77 -27.32 28.16 -1.46
C MET A 77 -26.01 27.65 -2.07
N MET A 78 -25.68 26.36 -1.91
CA MET A 78 -24.48 25.79 -2.51
C MET A 78 -24.49 25.83 -4.04
N SER A 79 -25.65 25.66 -4.67
CA SER A 79 -25.77 25.82 -6.13
C SER A 79 -25.54 27.25 -6.60
N ARG A 80 -25.82 28.25 -5.74
CA ARG A 80 -25.52 29.67 -6.01
C ARG A 80 -24.05 30.00 -5.75
N ASP A 81 -23.46 29.40 -4.71
CA ASP A 81 -22.05 29.62 -4.35
C ASP A 81 -21.08 28.92 -5.31
N PHE A 82 -21.49 27.79 -5.91
CA PHE A 82 -20.68 26.98 -6.83
C PHE A 82 -21.45 26.61 -8.10
N PRO A 83 -21.90 27.59 -8.92
CA PRO A 83 -22.82 27.35 -10.05
C PRO A 83 -22.19 26.56 -11.20
N ASP A 84 -20.86 26.52 -11.28
CA ASP A 84 -20.09 25.75 -12.26
C ASP A 84 -19.79 24.31 -11.79
N PHE A 85 -20.12 23.96 -10.55
CA PHE A 85 -19.81 22.67 -9.95
C PHE A 85 -21.05 21.95 -9.40
N VAL A 86 -21.93 22.64 -8.69
CA VAL A 86 -23.07 22.02 -8.00
C VAL A 86 -24.31 22.03 -8.87
N VAL A 87 -24.81 20.83 -9.18
CA VAL A 87 -26.17 20.62 -9.69
C VAL A 87 -27.04 20.24 -8.49
N PRO A 88 -28.00 21.07 -8.05
CA PRO A 88 -28.83 20.73 -6.92
C PRO A 88 -29.82 19.62 -7.29
N SER A 89 -30.12 18.73 -6.36
CA SER A 89 -31.18 17.75 -6.49
C SER A 89 -32.00 17.76 -5.19
N PHE A 90 -33.32 17.81 -5.30
CA PHE A 90 -34.19 17.95 -4.13
C PHE A 90 -35.14 16.77 -4.03
N GLY A 91 -35.19 16.15 -2.85
CA GLY A 91 -36.12 15.07 -2.56
C GLY A 91 -36.23 14.78 -1.07
N ILE A 92 -37.23 13.98 -0.73
CA ILE A 92 -37.46 13.43 0.60
C ILE A 92 -36.99 11.99 0.62
N HIS A 93 -35.94 11.75 1.40
CA HIS A 93 -35.36 10.43 1.59
C HIS A 93 -36.32 9.54 2.39
N PRO A 94 -36.40 8.22 2.12
CA PRO A 94 -37.38 7.32 2.75
C PRO A 94 -37.34 7.28 4.28
N TRP A 95 -36.20 7.61 4.89
CA TRP A 95 -36.08 7.72 6.35
C TRP A 95 -36.86 8.91 6.92
N TRP A 96 -37.10 9.94 6.12
CA TRP A 96 -37.82 11.15 6.50
C TRP A 96 -39.25 11.20 5.96
N ALA A 97 -39.74 10.15 5.31
CA ALA A 97 -41.10 10.11 4.79
C ALA A 97 -42.18 10.34 5.87
N GLY A 98 -41.89 10.03 7.14
CA GLY A 98 -42.78 10.35 8.26
C GLY A 98 -42.84 11.83 8.67
N ALA A 99 -41.89 12.64 8.22
CA ALA A 99 -41.81 14.07 8.50
C ALA A 99 -42.29 14.94 7.31
N ALA A 100 -42.61 14.31 6.17
CA ALA A 100 -43.10 15.01 4.99
C ALA A 100 -44.48 15.64 5.24
N GLY A 101 -44.74 16.78 4.59
CA GLY A 101 -46.06 17.41 4.58
C GLY A 101 -47.14 16.49 3.99
N SER A 102 -48.41 16.89 4.12
CA SER A 102 -49.56 16.08 3.65
C SER A 102 -49.58 15.81 2.14
N ASP A 103 -48.78 16.53 1.36
CA ASP A 103 -48.54 16.36 -0.08
C ASP A 103 -47.17 15.71 -0.39
N GLY A 104 -46.49 15.12 0.60
CA GLY A 104 -45.15 14.53 0.43
C GLY A 104 -44.07 15.57 0.08
N ASP A 105 -44.31 16.83 0.48
CA ASP A 105 -43.55 18.06 0.12
C ASP A 105 -43.56 18.41 -1.38
N GLY A 106 -44.55 17.90 -2.13
CA GLY A 106 -44.66 18.10 -3.58
C GLY A 106 -44.81 19.56 -4.03
N ARG A 107 -45.50 20.43 -3.26
CA ARG A 107 -45.61 21.86 -3.60
C ARG A 107 -44.27 22.59 -3.53
N GLU A 108 -43.52 22.40 -2.45
CA GLU A 108 -42.23 23.07 -2.26
C GLU A 108 -41.19 22.55 -3.27
N LEU A 109 -41.20 21.23 -3.54
CA LEU A 109 -40.38 20.65 -4.60
C LEU A 109 -40.71 21.25 -5.97
N ARG A 110 -41.99 21.43 -6.31
CA ARG A 110 -42.42 22.06 -7.56
C ARG A 110 -41.87 23.49 -7.69
N GLU A 111 -42.01 24.30 -6.65
CA GLU A 111 -41.49 25.67 -6.63
C GLU A 111 -39.97 25.71 -6.88
N LEU A 112 -39.22 24.79 -6.27
CA LEU A 112 -37.77 24.68 -6.48
C LEU A 112 -37.40 24.25 -7.91
N LEU A 113 -38.14 23.30 -8.50
CA LEU A 113 -37.90 22.84 -9.88
C LEU A 113 -38.24 23.91 -10.93
N GLU A 114 -39.20 24.79 -10.64
CA GLU A 114 -39.54 25.95 -11.47
C GLU A 114 -38.48 27.05 -11.35
N GLN A 115 -37.99 27.31 -10.13
CA GLN A 115 -36.96 28.31 -9.88
C GLN A 115 -35.58 27.89 -10.40
N ILE A 116 -35.26 26.59 -10.39
CA ILE A 116 -33.95 26.07 -10.76
C ILE A 116 -34.09 25.06 -11.90
N PRO A 117 -34.02 25.51 -13.17
CA PRO A 117 -34.23 24.64 -14.32
C PRO A 117 -33.17 23.56 -14.53
N THR A 118 -32.09 23.56 -13.78
CA THR A 118 -31.05 22.53 -13.81
C THR A 118 -31.19 21.50 -12.69
N ALA A 119 -32.14 21.67 -11.77
CA ALA A 119 -32.27 20.82 -10.60
C ALA A 119 -32.75 19.41 -10.96
N GLY A 120 -32.20 18.41 -10.28
CA GLY A 120 -32.69 17.04 -10.27
C GLY A 120 -33.74 16.80 -9.17
N VAL A 121 -34.34 15.61 -9.19
CA VAL A 121 -35.23 15.14 -8.13
C VAL A 121 -34.53 14.04 -7.34
N GLY A 122 -34.62 14.07 -6.02
CA GLY A 122 -33.98 13.12 -5.11
C GLY A 122 -32.87 13.75 -4.26
N GLU A 123 -32.40 13.09 -3.20
CA GLU A 123 -32.52 11.65 -2.98
C GLU A 123 -33.89 11.24 -2.44
N CYS A 124 -34.60 10.42 -3.20
CA CYS A 124 -35.90 9.86 -2.83
C CYS A 124 -35.91 8.35 -3.11
N GLY A 125 -36.81 7.58 -2.52
CA GLY A 125 -36.88 6.14 -2.81
C GLY A 125 -37.48 5.29 -1.70
N LEU A 126 -37.07 4.03 -1.63
CA LEU A 126 -37.63 3.03 -0.70
C LEU A 126 -36.53 2.32 0.12
N ASP A 127 -36.80 2.14 1.41
CA ASP A 127 -35.97 1.39 2.34
C ASP A 127 -36.78 0.27 3.04
N GLY A 128 -36.43 -0.97 2.70
CA GLY A 128 -36.94 -2.22 3.26
C GLY A 128 -35.96 -2.90 4.23
N GLY A 129 -34.93 -2.20 4.70
CA GLY A 129 -33.93 -2.76 5.62
C GLY A 129 -34.50 -3.19 6.97
N LYS A 130 -33.78 -4.06 7.70
CA LYS A 130 -34.21 -4.62 9.01
C LYS A 130 -34.34 -3.58 10.16
N LYS A 131 -33.92 -2.33 9.93
CA LYS A 131 -34.00 -1.21 10.89
C LYS A 131 -35.05 -0.17 10.47
N LYS A 132 -36.14 -0.60 9.84
CA LYS A 132 -37.14 0.29 9.27
C LYS A 132 -37.96 0.96 10.37
N GLU A 133 -37.82 2.29 10.49
CA GLU A 133 -38.63 3.11 11.41
C GLU A 133 -39.92 3.61 10.75
N ILE A 134 -39.93 3.81 9.43
CA ILE A 134 -41.08 4.37 8.68
C ILE A 134 -41.77 3.29 7.83
N PRO A 135 -43.10 3.06 7.90
CA PRO A 135 -43.82 2.04 7.10
C PRO A 135 -43.60 2.13 5.58
N MET A 136 -43.73 1.00 4.85
CA MET A 136 -43.46 0.97 3.39
C MET A 136 -44.49 1.78 2.60
N GLU A 137 -45.73 1.70 3.04
CA GLU A 137 -46.87 2.37 2.48
C GLU A 137 -46.65 3.89 2.49
N LEU A 138 -46.19 4.43 3.63
CA LEU A 138 -45.88 5.85 3.77
C LEU A 138 -44.70 6.29 2.89
N GLN A 139 -43.65 5.46 2.77
CA GLN A 139 -42.55 5.77 1.85
C GLN A 139 -43.02 5.82 0.40
N MET A 140 -43.92 4.93 -0.01
CA MET A 140 -44.50 4.92 -1.35
C MET A 140 -45.41 6.12 -1.60
N GLU A 141 -46.21 6.52 -0.61
CA GLU A 141 -47.06 7.72 -0.66
C GLU A 141 -46.22 9.00 -0.87
N VAL A 142 -45.05 9.09 -0.24
CA VAL A 142 -44.13 10.24 -0.40
C VAL A 142 -43.29 10.15 -1.69
N LEU A 143 -42.97 8.94 -2.16
CA LEU A 143 -42.17 8.75 -3.37
C LEU A 143 -42.93 9.14 -4.66
N ARG A 144 -44.21 8.79 -4.76
CA ARG A 144 -44.98 8.96 -6.00
C ARG A 144 -45.06 10.42 -6.48
N PRO A 145 -45.43 11.42 -5.65
CA PRO A 145 -45.49 12.82 -6.08
C PRO A 145 -44.14 13.34 -6.60
N GLN A 146 -43.02 12.87 -6.01
CA GLN A 146 -41.69 13.26 -6.45
C GLN A 146 -41.37 12.69 -7.85
N LEU A 147 -41.75 11.44 -8.12
CA LEU A 147 -41.58 10.84 -9.46
C LEU A 147 -42.49 11.48 -10.51
N ASP A 148 -43.72 11.85 -10.13
CA ASP A 148 -44.65 12.55 -11.01
C ASP A 148 -44.08 13.92 -11.42
N LEU A 149 -43.51 14.68 -10.48
CA LEU A 149 -42.83 15.93 -10.76
C LEU A 149 -41.58 15.73 -11.64
N ALA A 150 -40.80 14.68 -11.40
CA ALA A 150 -39.67 14.36 -12.25
C ALA A 150 -40.09 14.06 -13.70
N LEU A 151 -41.23 13.38 -13.89
CA LEU A 151 -41.80 13.12 -15.21
C LEU A 151 -42.34 14.41 -15.85
N GLU A 152 -43.09 15.21 -15.10
CA GLU A 152 -43.71 16.45 -15.57
C GLU A 152 -42.65 17.44 -16.09
N TYR A 153 -41.58 17.64 -15.32
CA TYR A 153 -40.50 18.57 -15.65
C TYR A 153 -39.32 17.92 -16.40
N GLN A 154 -39.41 16.63 -16.73
CA GLN A 154 -38.35 15.85 -17.40
C GLN A 154 -36.99 15.96 -16.68
N ARG A 155 -37.00 15.79 -15.36
CA ARG A 155 -35.81 15.93 -14.49
C ARG A 155 -35.17 14.58 -14.18
N PRO A 156 -33.83 14.50 -14.12
CA PRO A 156 -33.16 13.28 -13.67
C PRO A 156 -33.52 12.97 -12.22
N VAL A 157 -33.60 11.68 -11.87
CA VAL A 157 -33.98 11.23 -10.52
C VAL A 157 -32.82 10.49 -9.86
N SER A 158 -32.47 10.89 -8.64
CA SER A 158 -31.56 10.16 -7.74
C SER A 158 -32.36 9.26 -6.79
N LEU A 159 -32.25 7.94 -6.96
CA LEU A 159 -33.03 6.93 -6.26
C LEU A 159 -32.25 6.21 -5.14
N HIS A 160 -32.82 6.20 -3.93
CA HIS A 160 -32.47 5.32 -2.82
C HIS A 160 -33.24 4.00 -2.91
N CYS A 161 -32.54 2.87 -2.85
CA CYS A 161 -33.17 1.56 -2.81
C CYS A 161 -32.38 0.60 -1.93
N VAL A 162 -32.97 0.20 -0.81
CA VAL A 162 -32.40 -0.81 0.10
C VAL A 162 -33.46 -1.88 0.33
N ALA A 163 -33.18 -3.14 -0.03
CA ALA A 163 -34.06 -4.29 0.17
C ALA A 163 -35.53 -4.11 -0.31
N ALA A 164 -35.78 -3.19 -1.26
CA ALA A 164 -37.11 -2.85 -1.76
C ALA A 164 -37.20 -2.85 -3.31
N HIS A 165 -36.26 -3.51 -3.99
CA HIS A 165 -36.11 -3.46 -5.45
C HIS A 165 -37.38 -3.83 -6.23
N GLY A 166 -38.08 -4.90 -5.82
CA GLY A 166 -39.32 -5.33 -6.48
C GLY A 166 -40.43 -4.29 -6.36
N THR A 167 -40.63 -3.75 -5.16
CA THR A 167 -41.61 -2.69 -4.88
C THR A 167 -41.26 -1.40 -5.61
N LEU A 168 -39.98 -1.01 -5.61
CA LEU A 168 -39.53 0.19 -6.32
C LEU A 168 -39.75 0.04 -7.84
N LEU A 169 -39.41 -1.10 -8.42
CA LEU A 169 -39.63 -1.36 -9.84
C LEU A 169 -41.12 -1.30 -10.20
N GLN A 170 -41.99 -1.83 -9.35
CA GLN A 170 -43.44 -1.71 -9.52
C GLN A 170 -43.88 -0.24 -9.54
N VAL A 171 -43.43 0.57 -8.58
CA VAL A 171 -43.76 2.01 -8.53
C VAL A 171 -43.26 2.73 -9.78
N LEU A 172 -42.02 2.47 -10.22
CA LEU A 172 -41.46 3.07 -11.43
C LEU A 172 -42.23 2.67 -12.69
N GLN A 173 -42.68 1.42 -12.79
CA GLN A 173 -43.51 0.94 -13.90
C GLN A 173 -44.91 1.58 -13.90
N GLU A 174 -45.49 1.78 -12.72
CA GLU A 174 -46.79 2.45 -12.58
C GLU A 174 -46.72 3.94 -12.95
N VAL A 175 -45.65 4.64 -12.57
CA VAL A 175 -45.48 6.08 -12.83
C VAL A 175 -45.02 6.36 -14.26
N PHE A 176 -44.00 5.65 -14.76
CA PHE A 176 -43.40 5.95 -16.07
C PHE A 176 -43.95 5.08 -17.22
N GLY A 177 -44.70 4.02 -16.92
CA GLY A 177 -45.19 3.07 -17.92
C GLY A 177 -44.05 2.34 -18.66
N ARG A 178 -44.31 1.92 -19.92
CA ARG A 178 -43.30 1.34 -20.84
C ARG A 178 -42.59 2.40 -21.70
N GLY A 179 -42.72 3.68 -21.36
CA GLY A 179 -42.17 4.80 -22.14
C GLY A 179 -40.74 5.19 -21.72
N HIS A 180 -40.14 6.12 -22.47
CA HIS A 180 -38.88 6.76 -22.08
C HIS A 180 -39.14 7.69 -20.89
N GLY A 181 -38.86 7.21 -19.67
CA GLY A 181 -38.87 8.01 -18.44
C GLY A 181 -37.63 8.92 -18.32
N PRO A 182 -37.59 9.79 -17.30
CA PRO A 182 -36.42 10.59 -16.99
C PRO A 182 -35.17 9.73 -16.70
N GLY A 183 -33.96 10.29 -16.87
CA GLY A 183 -32.73 9.58 -16.55
C GLY A 183 -32.66 9.20 -15.07
N LEU A 184 -32.39 7.92 -14.76
CA LEU A 184 -32.31 7.40 -13.40
C LEU A 184 -30.86 7.22 -12.95
N VAL A 185 -30.54 7.80 -11.79
CA VAL A 185 -29.28 7.65 -11.07
C VAL A 185 -29.58 6.89 -9.77
N SER A 186 -28.90 5.77 -9.51
CA SER A 186 -29.13 4.98 -8.28
C SER A 186 -27.91 4.98 -7.37
N GLY A 187 -28.14 5.24 -6.07
CA GLY A 187 -27.12 5.30 -5.03
C GLY A 187 -26.71 3.95 -4.42
N SER A 188 -27.31 2.83 -4.85
CA SER A 188 -27.03 1.48 -4.32
C SER A 188 -26.59 0.48 -5.40
N THR A 189 -25.87 -0.56 -4.97
CA THR A 189 -25.38 -1.66 -5.83
C THR A 189 -26.55 -2.47 -6.39
N VAL A 190 -26.98 -2.15 -7.62
CA VAL A 190 -27.99 -2.93 -8.34
C VAL A 190 -27.35 -4.19 -8.94
N PRO A 191 -27.85 -5.40 -8.67
CA PRO A 191 -27.41 -6.60 -9.37
C PRO A 191 -27.72 -6.51 -10.87
N SER A 192 -26.73 -6.82 -11.73
CA SER A 192 -26.79 -6.71 -13.19
C SER A 192 -27.92 -7.50 -13.87
N GLU A 193 -28.50 -8.49 -13.19
CA GLU A 193 -29.60 -9.32 -13.70
C GLU A 193 -30.94 -8.59 -13.79
N HIS A 194 -31.14 -7.49 -13.05
CA HIS A 194 -32.42 -6.77 -13.01
C HIS A 194 -32.54 -5.63 -14.05
N VAL A 195 -31.43 -5.24 -14.69
CA VAL A 195 -31.37 -4.14 -15.67
C VAL A 195 -31.75 -4.61 -17.09
N LYS A 196 -31.85 -5.92 -17.34
CA LYS A 196 -32.17 -6.46 -18.68
C LYS A 196 -33.67 -6.45 -19.04
N ASN A 197 -34.56 -6.13 -18.10
CA ASN A 197 -36.02 -6.24 -18.28
C ASN A 197 -36.76 -4.88 -18.38
N SER A 198 -36.05 -3.75 -18.42
CA SER A 198 -36.64 -2.43 -18.61
C SER A 198 -35.89 -1.66 -19.69
N ASP A 199 -36.60 -1.16 -20.70
CA ASP A 199 -36.07 -0.28 -21.76
C ASP A 199 -35.71 1.15 -21.23
N MET A 200 -35.27 1.27 -19.98
CA MET A 200 -34.90 2.53 -19.33
C MET A 200 -33.38 2.72 -19.25
N PRO A 201 -32.84 3.91 -19.59
CA PRO A 201 -31.43 4.21 -19.41
C PRO A 201 -31.09 4.43 -17.93
N CYS A 202 -30.52 3.42 -17.27
CA CYS A 202 -30.03 3.49 -15.89
C CYS A 202 -28.49 3.63 -15.88
N THR A 203 -27.96 4.55 -15.07
CA THR A 203 -26.52 4.63 -14.76
C THR A 203 -26.28 4.45 -13.27
N GLY A 204 -25.56 3.40 -12.87
CA GLY A 204 -25.19 3.13 -11.48
C GLY A 204 -23.77 2.56 -11.36
N GLY A 205 -23.02 3.03 -10.36
CA GLY A 205 -21.66 2.55 -9.99
C GLY A 205 -20.51 3.12 -10.84
N PRO A 206 -19.26 3.16 -10.34
CA PRO A 206 -18.19 4.00 -10.89
C PRO A 206 -17.62 3.41 -12.19
N PHE A 207 -18.35 3.57 -13.29
CA PHE A 207 -17.84 3.29 -14.63
C PHE A 207 -18.24 4.39 -15.61
N ARG A 208 -17.20 4.87 -16.28
CA ARG A 208 -17.12 5.88 -17.34
C ARG A 208 -18.36 5.94 -18.24
N CYS A 209 -19.04 7.09 -18.24
CA CYS A 209 -19.94 7.43 -19.34
C CYS A 209 -19.16 7.60 -20.66
N ARG A 210 -19.62 6.88 -21.69
CA ARG A 210 -19.37 7.17 -23.10
C ARG A 210 -20.12 8.46 -23.42
N ALA A 211 -19.39 9.54 -23.69
CA ALA A 211 -19.99 10.80 -24.13
C ALA A 211 -20.69 10.58 -25.48
N GLY A 212 -22.02 10.63 -25.43
CA GLY A 212 -22.93 10.80 -26.56
C GLY A 212 -24.02 11.77 -26.15
N TYR A 213 -23.63 12.93 -25.62
CA TYR A 213 -24.53 14.07 -25.39
C TYR A 213 -23.90 15.29 -26.05
N ASP A 214 -24.58 15.77 -27.06
CA ASP A 214 -24.17 16.87 -27.93
C ASP A 214 -24.18 18.19 -27.14
N ARG A 215 -22.99 18.79 -26.99
CA ARG A 215 -22.76 20.08 -26.29
C ARG A 215 -23.10 21.30 -27.15
N SER A 216 -23.66 21.14 -28.35
CA SER A 216 -23.86 22.26 -29.29
C SER A 216 -25.13 23.10 -29.09
N ARG A 217 -25.97 22.84 -28.08
CA ARG A 217 -27.27 23.54 -27.93
C ARG A 217 -27.45 24.51 -26.76
N VAL A 218 -26.42 24.83 -25.97
CA VAL A 218 -26.59 25.71 -24.78
C VAL A 218 -25.69 26.93 -24.73
N MET A 219 -24.75 27.15 -25.66
CA MET A 219 -23.98 28.40 -25.67
C MET A 219 -23.82 28.99 -27.08
N SER A 220 -24.79 29.82 -27.45
CA SER A 220 -24.59 30.85 -28.47
C SER A 220 -25.14 32.17 -27.94
N GLY A 221 -24.25 33.13 -27.71
CA GLY A 221 -24.61 34.53 -27.48
C GLY A 221 -24.08 35.07 -26.17
N MET A 222 -22.83 35.52 -26.15
CA MET A 222 -22.51 36.94 -25.91
C MET A 222 -20.99 37.17 -25.95
N SER A 223 -20.67 38.36 -26.41
CA SER A 223 -19.43 38.81 -27.04
C SER A 223 -18.61 39.77 -26.16
N ASN A 224 -17.29 39.79 -26.40
CA ASN A 224 -16.37 40.95 -26.40
C ASN A 224 -16.06 41.77 -25.12
N GLY A 225 -14.76 42.09 -24.98
CA GLY A 225 -14.18 43.17 -24.14
C GLY A 225 -13.09 42.65 -23.18
N THR A 226 -11.78 42.66 -23.45
CA THR A 226 -10.76 43.72 -23.67
C THR A 226 -10.32 44.51 -22.41
N LEU A 227 -9.08 44.22 -21.95
CA LEU A 227 -8.05 45.04 -21.24
C LEU A 227 -8.38 45.83 -19.93
N VAL A 228 -7.46 45.78 -18.93
CA VAL A 228 -6.61 46.91 -18.43
C VAL A 228 -5.83 46.55 -17.12
N HIS A 229 -4.66 47.19 -17.00
CA HIS A 229 -3.53 47.13 -16.05
C HIS A 229 -3.73 47.62 -14.58
N GLN A 230 -2.79 47.16 -13.71
CA GLN A 230 -2.09 47.83 -12.57
C GLN A 230 -2.84 48.30 -11.31
N ALA A 231 -2.35 47.86 -10.13
CA ALA A 231 -1.71 48.73 -9.11
C ALA A 231 -1.19 47.94 -7.88
N MET A 232 0.06 48.18 -7.47
CA MET A 232 0.59 47.92 -6.12
C MET A 232 0.43 49.18 -5.25
N PRO A 233 0.46 49.04 -3.91
CA PRO A 233 1.04 50.06 -3.02
C PRO A 233 2.35 49.59 -2.36
N LYS A 234 3.32 50.50 -2.32
CA LYS A 234 4.61 50.46 -1.61
C LYS A 234 4.45 50.90 -0.13
N GLY A 235 5.34 50.44 0.76
CA GLY A 235 5.82 51.26 1.88
C GLY A 235 6.37 50.49 3.11
N HIS A 236 7.52 50.96 3.62
CA HIS A 236 8.33 50.53 4.80
C HIS A 236 9.37 49.42 4.52
N GLY A 237 10.67 49.57 4.76
CA GLY A 237 11.49 50.70 5.24
C GLY A 237 12.96 50.25 5.23
N ARG A 238 13.83 50.97 4.51
CA ARG A 238 15.26 50.67 4.26
C ARG A 238 16.16 50.70 5.52
N LYS A 239 15.59 50.81 6.73
CA LYS A 239 16.29 50.88 8.02
C LYS A 239 16.38 49.52 8.74
N ASP A 240 15.49 48.58 8.43
CA ASP A 240 15.51 47.25 9.06
C ASP A 240 16.52 46.32 8.38
N ALA A 241 16.70 46.43 7.06
CA ALA A 241 17.69 45.65 6.35
C ALA A 241 19.14 45.93 6.81
N LEU A 242 19.44 47.18 7.20
CA LEU A 242 20.77 47.55 7.70
C LEU A 242 20.98 47.07 9.15
N ARG A 243 19.94 47.06 9.98
CA ARG A 243 19.97 46.50 11.34
C ARG A 243 20.15 44.99 11.34
N TRP A 244 19.47 44.29 10.45
CA TRP A 244 19.63 42.84 10.29
C TRP A 244 21.01 42.49 9.74
N ALA A 245 21.51 43.20 8.72
CA ALA A 245 22.85 42.95 8.19
C ALA A 245 23.97 43.17 9.23
N LEU A 246 23.85 44.17 10.11
CA LEU A 246 24.82 44.42 11.19
C LEU A 246 24.78 43.34 12.28
N ILE A 247 23.59 42.87 12.66
CA ILE A 247 23.43 41.81 13.67
C ILE A 247 23.94 40.48 13.12
N THR A 248 23.57 40.11 11.89
CA THR A 248 24.05 38.87 11.27
C THR A 248 25.55 38.91 11.02
N GLY A 249 26.10 40.07 10.62
CA GLY A 249 27.54 40.28 10.47
C GLY A 249 28.31 40.14 11.78
N ALA A 250 27.80 40.70 12.88
CA ALA A 250 28.42 40.57 14.20
C ALA A 250 28.40 39.13 14.71
N THR A 251 27.29 38.40 14.54
CA THR A 251 27.17 37.00 14.97
C THR A 251 28.10 36.08 14.18
N VAL A 252 28.25 36.30 12.87
CA VAL A 252 29.18 35.53 12.03
C VAL A 252 30.64 35.83 12.41
N MET A 253 30.97 37.09 12.71
CA MET A 253 32.33 37.45 13.16
C MET A 253 32.66 36.87 14.55
N ILE A 254 31.68 36.82 15.47
CA ILE A 254 31.85 36.17 16.77
C ILE A 254 32.03 34.66 16.61
N MET A 255 31.25 34.00 15.73
CA MET A 255 31.44 32.58 15.42
C MET A 255 32.82 32.31 14.80
N ILE A 256 33.27 33.12 13.84
CA ILE A 256 34.59 32.95 13.22
C ILE A 256 35.70 33.18 14.25
N PHE A 257 35.58 34.19 15.11
CA PHE A 257 36.56 34.46 16.18
C PHE A 257 36.62 33.32 17.21
N MET A 258 35.47 32.72 17.57
CA MET A 258 35.39 31.60 18.50
C MET A 258 35.89 30.28 17.88
N ILE A 259 35.65 30.05 16.59
CA ILE A 259 36.24 28.93 15.85
C ILE A 259 37.76 29.07 15.79
N VAL A 260 38.28 30.28 15.56
CA VAL A 260 39.72 30.57 15.59
C VAL A 260 40.32 30.37 16.99
N LEU A 261 39.60 30.68 18.07
CA LEU A 261 40.03 30.39 19.45
C LEU A 261 40.03 28.88 19.77
N CYS A 262 39.03 28.14 19.30
CA CYS A 262 38.96 26.70 19.42
C CYS A 262 40.10 26.00 18.64
N PHE A 263 40.42 26.47 17.43
CA PHE A 263 41.54 25.92 16.64
C PHE A 263 42.92 26.42 17.12
N GLY A 264 43.01 27.63 17.66
CA GLY A 264 44.23 28.16 18.28
C GLY A 264 44.63 27.42 19.56
N SER A 265 43.66 26.84 20.27
CA SER A 265 43.90 26.02 21.47
C SER A 265 44.46 24.63 21.16
N ILE A 266 44.40 24.18 19.89
CA ILE A 266 44.99 22.92 19.41
C ILE A 266 46.50 23.08 19.10
N ARG A 267 47.05 24.30 19.13
CA ARG A 267 48.50 24.56 19.07
C ARG A 267 48.94 25.46 20.24
N GLY A 268 49.12 24.85 21.40
CA GLY A 268 49.76 25.37 22.63
C GLY A 268 50.24 26.83 22.62
N CYS A 269 49.32 27.80 22.71
CA CYS A 269 49.63 29.22 22.78
C CYS A 269 49.13 29.83 24.10
N HIS A 270 50.04 30.13 25.02
CA HIS A 270 49.78 30.64 26.38
C HIS A 270 49.32 32.12 26.46
N LYS A 271 48.49 32.62 25.53
CA LYS A 271 48.06 34.05 25.51
C LYS A 271 46.55 34.29 25.40
N VAL A 272 45.70 33.32 25.74
CA VAL A 272 44.23 33.49 25.69
C VAL A 272 43.70 34.43 26.79
N GLN A 273 44.39 34.56 27.93
CA GLN A 273 43.95 35.42 29.03
C GLN A 273 43.97 36.93 28.73
N SER A 274 44.76 37.39 27.75
CA SER A 274 44.85 38.81 27.42
C SER A 274 43.71 39.30 26.51
N CYS A 275 43.01 38.39 25.80
CA CYS A 275 41.94 38.77 24.88
C CYS A 275 40.58 38.96 25.57
N VAL A 276 40.36 38.31 26.71
CA VAL A 276 39.09 38.43 27.47
C VAL A 276 38.96 39.81 28.12
N VAL A 277 40.06 40.41 28.57
CA VAL A 277 40.06 41.74 29.24
C VAL A 277 39.80 42.89 28.25
N ALA A 278 40.04 42.69 26.95
CA ALA A 278 39.80 43.74 25.95
C ALA A 278 38.32 43.93 25.58
N PHE A 279 37.46 42.92 25.83
CA PHE A 279 36.03 42.98 25.46
C PHE A 279 35.14 43.60 26.56
N GLU A 280 35.60 43.63 27.81
CA GLU A 280 34.87 44.28 28.92
C GLU A 280 34.89 45.82 28.83
N ALA A 281 35.79 46.40 28.04
CA ALA A 281 35.97 47.86 27.98
C ALA A 281 35.07 48.60 26.97
N GLU A 282 34.38 47.91 26.05
CA GLU A 282 33.64 48.58 24.95
C GLU A 282 32.13 48.28 24.88
N SER A 283 31.56 47.49 25.79
CA SER A 283 30.12 47.14 25.72
C SER A 283 29.16 48.13 26.41
N VAL A 284 29.66 49.22 26.99
CA VAL A 284 28.80 50.24 27.61
C VAL A 284 28.46 51.33 26.60
N LYS A 285 27.46 51.07 25.74
CA LYS A 285 26.45 52.04 25.24
C LYS A 285 25.65 51.49 24.06
N THR A 286 24.68 50.62 24.35
CA THR A 286 23.39 50.62 23.60
C THR A 286 22.35 49.91 24.45
N GLN A 287 21.39 50.68 24.97
CA GLN A 287 20.26 50.19 25.74
C GLN A 287 19.32 49.37 24.84
N LEU A 288 19.39 48.04 24.95
CA LEU A 288 18.30 47.09 24.67
C LEU A 288 18.66 45.72 25.29
N ASN A 289 17.83 45.29 26.26
CA ASN A 289 17.70 43.96 26.85
C ASN A 289 18.92 43.28 27.51
N GLY A 290 19.43 43.89 28.58
CA GLY A 290 20.42 43.27 29.48
C GLY A 290 19.94 41.97 30.17
N TYR A 291 18.64 41.75 30.34
CA TYR A 291 18.11 40.53 30.98
C TYR A 291 18.24 39.27 30.12
N ALA A 292 18.18 39.38 28.79
CA ALA A 292 18.31 38.23 27.90
C ALA A 292 19.76 37.74 27.82
N ILE A 293 20.73 38.68 27.80
CA ILE A 293 22.15 38.35 27.73
C ILE A 293 22.63 37.73 29.04
N VAL A 294 22.21 38.28 30.19
CA VAL A 294 22.51 37.71 31.51
C VAL A 294 21.84 36.34 31.69
N GLY A 295 20.60 36.17 31.22
CA GLY A 295 19.90 34.87 31.25
C GLY A 295 20.59 33.79 30.41
N LEU A 296 20.98 34.11 29.18
CA LEU A 296 21.71 33.21 28.29
C LEU A 296 23.10 32.86 28.83
N SER A 297 23.81 33.85 29.39
CA SER A 297 25.12 33.63 30.00
C SER A 297 25.03 32.72 31.24
N THR A 298 23.97 32.88 32.04
CA THR A 298 23.76 32.06 33.24
C THR A 298 23.35 30.63 32.89
N ALA A 299 22.45 30.45 31.92
CA ALA A 299 22.05 29.12 31.43
C ALA A 299 23.24 28.36 30.82
N PHE A 300 24.06 29.06 30.02
CA PHE A 300 25.25 28.46 29.42
C PHE A 300 26.33 28.08 30.45
N VAL A 301 26.50 28.88 31.51
CA VAL A 301 27.41 28.54 32.61
C VAL A 301 26.90 27.31 33.39
N LEU A 302 25.59 27.22 33.66
CA LEU A 302 25.01 26.06 34.35
C LEU A 302 25.15 24.77 33.54
N GLU A 303 24.97 24.84 32.22
CA GLU A 303 25.17 23.69 31.33
C GLU A 303 26.64 23.29 31.21
N LEU A 304 27.57 24.25 31.12
CA LEU A 304 29.01 23.94 31.15
C LEU A 304 29.44 23.28 32.47
N VAL A 305 28.86 23.71 33.59
CA VAL A 305 29.08 23.07 34.90
C VAL A 305 28.50 21.65 34.92
N SER A 306 27.30 21.45 34.39
CA SER A 306 26.65 20.13 34.31
C SER A 306 27.43 19.14 33.43
N LEU A 307 27.97 19.63 32.31
CA LEU A 307 28.82 18.86 31.41
C LEU A 307 30.18 18.54 32.04
N HIS A 308 30.77 19.49 32.77
CA HIS A 308 32.01 19.26 33.52
C HIS A 308 31.82 18.21 34.63
N PHE A 309 30.72 18.27 35.38
CA PHE A 309 30.39 17.26 36.39
C PHE A 309 30.12 15.89 35.77
N SER A 310 29.42 15.83 34.63
CA SER A 310 29.20 14.59 33.90
C SER A 310 30.51 13.99 33.38
N TYR A 311 31.44 14.82 32.93
CA TYR A 311 32.78 14.40 32.50
C TYR A 311 33.64 13.90 33.68
N GLU A 312 33.72 14.65 34.78
CA GLU A 312 34.47 14.22 35.98
C GLU A 312 33.87 12.95 36.61
N SER A 313 32.55 12.75 36.50
CA SER A 313 31.88 11.52 36.94
C SER A 313 32.18 10.32 36.03
N ALA A 314 32.37 10.55 34.73
CA ALA A 314 32.71 9.51 33.75
C ALA A 314 34.22 9.21 33.69
N ARG A 315 35.07 10.13 34.18
CA ARG A 315 36.53 10.05 34.14
C ARG A 315 37.13 8.79 34.80
N PRO A 316 36.64 8.27 35.93
CA PRO A 316 37.13 7.01 36.52
C PRO A 316 36.79 5.79 35.65
N VAL A 317 35.65 5.83 34.95
CA VAL A 317 35.19 4.75 34.06
C VAL A 317 35.97 4.74 32.75
N LEU A 318 36.33 5.93 32.23
CA LEU A 318 37.19 6.08 31.07
C LEU A 318 38.64 5.65 31.36
N GLY A 319 39.13 5.87 32.58
CA GLY A 319 40.46 5.40 33.03
C GLY A 319 40.60 3.88 33.20
N LEU A 320 39.48 3.13 33.20
CA LEU A 320 39.48 1.66 33.22
C LEU A 320 39.72 1.03 31.83
N VAL A 321 39.75 1.84 30.77
CA VAL A 321 39.96 1.39 29.39
C VAL A 321 41.37 1.79 28.95
N ASN A 322 42.31 0.85 29.04
CA ASN A 322 43.68 1.05 28.56
C ASN A 322 43.69 1.49 27.09
N GLY A 323 44.32 2.65 26.80
CA GLY A 323 44.50 3.18 25.45
C GLY A 323 43.63 4.39 25.09
N LEU A 324 42.73 4.84 25.97
CA LEU A 324 41.94 6.06 25.80
C LEU A 324 42.57 7.32 26.40
N ASP A 325 43.84 7.26 26.80
CA ASP A 325 44.58 8.46 27.17
C ASP A 325 44.95 9.25 25.91
N ASN A 326 44.29 10.40 25.75
CA ASN A 326 44.71 11.54 24.92
C ASN A 326 44.57 11.47 23.39
N THR A 327 43.55 10.83 22.81
CA THR A 327 43.29 11.01 21.35
C THR A 327 41.82 11.23 20.96
N PHE A 328 41.58 12.44 20.42
CA PHE A 328 40.54 12.91 19.47
C PHE A 328 39.04 12.72 19.74
N MET A 329 38.59 11.85 20.65
CA MET A 329 37.15 11.63 20.88
C MET A 329 36.43 12.73 21.71
N PRO A 330 37.03 13.33 22.76
CA PRO A 330 36.33 14.32 23.60
C PRO A 330 35.92 15.63 22.88
N PRO A 331 36.73 16.22 21.98
CA PRO A 331 36.36 17.47 21.31
C PRO A 331 35.18 17.30 20.34
N VAL A 332 35.09 16.16 19.66
CA VAL A 332 34.02 15.91 18.68
C VAL A 332 32.68 15.73 19.38
N LEU A 333 32.65 14.99 20.49
CA LEU A 333 31.43 14.85 21.30
C LEU A 333 30.97 16.20 21.84
N LEU A 334 31.92 17.00 22.36
CA LEU A 334 31.65 18.35 22.87
C LEU A 334 31.09 19.27 21.77
N CYS A 335 31.67 19.24 20.56
CA CYS A 335 31.20 20.04 19.44
C CYS A 335 29.80 19.63 18.96
N VAL A 336 29.49 18.33 18.93
CA VAL A 336 28.16 17.83 18.53
C VAL A 336 27.10 18.24 19.56
N THR A 337 27.40 18.10 20.85
CA THR A 337 26.47 18.50 21.92
C THR A 337 26.23 20.01 21.91
N LEU A 338 27.29 20.83 21.76
CA LEU A 338 27.15 22.28 21.62
C LEU A 338 26.34 22.68 20.38
N PHE A 339 26.51 21.98 19.26
CA PHE A 339 25.77 22.28 18.03
C PHE A 339 24.27 22.02 18.17
N VAL A 340 23.90 20.91 18.82
CA VAL A 340 22.49 20.58 19.09
C VAL A 340 21.86 21.62 20.03
N LEU A 341 22.56 22.00 21.10
CA LEU A 341 22.10 23.02 22.06
C LEU A 341 21.91 24.40 21.42
N ILE A 342 22.81 24.81 20.52
CA ILE A 342 22.68 26.07 19.77
C ILE A 342 21.45 26.01 18.84
N LEU A 343 21.21 24.86 18.19
CA LEU A 343 20.06 24.68 17.30
C LEU A 343 18.74 24.79 18.08
N GLU A 344 18.65 24.16 19.26
CA GLU A 344 17.45 24.22 20.10
C GLU A 344 17.18 25.63 20.62
N ASN A 345 18.22 26.35 21.05
CA ASN A 345 18.07 27.74 21.50
C ASN A 345 17.71 28.70 20.34
N LEU A 346 18.19 28.45 19.12
CA LEU A 346 17.76 29.19 17.93
C LEU A 346 16.28 28.91 17.61
N ILE A 347 15.83 27.66 17.70
CA ILE A 347 14.42 27.29 17.50
C ILE A 347 13.53 27.95 18.57
N PHE A 348 14.00 28.03 19.82
CA PHE A 348 13.30 28.72 20.90
C PHE A 348 13.21 30.24 20.66
N PHE A 349 14.29 30.86 20.14
CA PHE A 349 14.30 32.29 19.84
C PHE A 349 13.41 32.64 18.64
N PHE A 350 13.42 31.83 17.57
CA PHE A 350 12.57 32.02 16.40
C PHE A 350 11.09 31.68 16.66
N SER A 351 10.77 30.84 17.64
CA SER A 351 9.39 30.53 18.03
C SER A 351 8.74 31.58 18.96
N SER A 352 9.48 32.62 19.37
CA SER A 352 8.96 33.76 20.14
C SER A 352 8.31 34.86 19.27
N THR A 353 7.61 34.45 18.21
CA THR A 353 6.60 35.28 17.51
C THR A 353 5.20 35.05 18.13
N PRO A 354 4.23 35.97 17.96
CA PRO A 354 3.04 36.13 18.83
C PRO A 354 2.10 34.94 19.04
N TRP A 355 2.37 33.80 18.40
CA TRP A 355 1.68 32.53 18.60
C TRP A 355 1.92 31.92 19.99
N PHE A 356 3.11 32.12 20.59
CA PHE A 356 3.47 31.51 21.88
C PHE A 356 2.68 32.07 23.09
N ALA A 357 2.24 33.33 23.01
CA ALA A 357 1.42 33.96 24.05
C ALA A 357 0.01 33.34 24.15
N ASN A 358 -0.53 32.78 23.05
CA ASN A 358 -1.84 32.15 23.04
C ASN A 358 -1.84 30.70 23.56
N ALA A 359 -0.69 30.01 23.53
CA ALA A 359 -0.57 28.64 24.04
C ALA A 359 -0.53 28.59 25.58
N SER A 360 0.01 29.62 26.24
CA SER A 360 0.01 29.73 27.70
C SER A 360 -1.37 30.03 28.30
N ALA A 361 -2.33 30.51 27.50
CA ALA A 361 -3.71 30.73 27.93
C ALA A 361 -4.55 29.42 28.00
N ALA A 362 -4.01 28.30 27.50
CA ALA A 362 -4.71 27.02 27.42
C ALA A 362 -4.28 25.97 28.47
N GLY A 363 -3.45 26.34 29.46
CA GLY A 363 -3.28 25.55 30.69
C GLY A 363 -2.62 24.17 30.55
N LEU A 364 -1.65 23.98 29.64
CA LEU A 364 -0.86 22.74 29.56
C LEU A 364 0.49 22.86 30.30
N PRO A 365 0.88 21.91 31.15
CA PRO A 365 2.09 22.01 31.98
C PRO A 365 3.37 21.71 31.19
N VAL A 366 4.35 22.62 31.28
CA VAL A 366 5.69 22.50 30.70
C VAL A 366 6.60 21.73 31.67
N TYR A 367 6.74 20.42 31.48
CA TYR A 367 7.72 19.58 32.19
C TYR A 367 8.24 18.42 31.32
N THR A 368 8.50 18.67 30.03
CA THR A 368 8.94 17.61 29.08
C THR A 368 10.40 17.73 28.63
N ALA A 369 11.12 18.81 28.98
CA ALA A 369 12.49 19.01 28.48
C ALA A 369 13.55 18.16 29.21
N ILE A 370 13.36 17.87 30.50
CA ILE A 370 14.41 17.20 31.32
C ILE A 370 14.50 15.68 31.07
N TYR A 371 13.46 15.06 30.51
CA TYR A 371 13.46 13.61 30.23
C TYR A 371 14.15 13.23 28.91
N VAL A 372 14.29 14.16 27.97
CA VAL A 372 14.86 13.88 26.64
C VAL A 372 16.39 13.73 26.69
N GLU A 373 17.06 14.42 27.61
CA GLU A 373 18.51 14.28 27.83
C GLU A 373 18.94 12.87 28.23
N TRP A 374 18.19 12.21 29.12
CA TRP A 374 18.53 10.87 29.62
C TRP A 374 18.29 9.77 28.58
N LEU A 375 17.28 9.94 27.72
CA LEU A 375 16.93 8.97 26.68
C LEU A 375 17.93 8.94 25.52
N ILE A 376 18.68 10.03 25.29
CA ILE A 376 19.65 10.13 24.18
C ILE A 376 21.07 9.81 24.65
N ASN A 377 21.48 10.31 25.82
CA ASN A 377 22.87 10.21 26.24
C ASN A 377 23.24 8.82 26.80
N VAL A 378 22.31 8.12 27.46
CA VAL A 378 22.57 6.80 28.05
C VAL A 378 22.79 5.70 26.99
N PRO A 379 22.01 5.61 25.89
CA PRO A 379 22.27 4.65 24.82
C PRO A 379 23.60 4.88 24.10
N ILE A 380 23.99 6.14 23.90
CA ILE A 380 25.26 6.48 23.24
C ILE A 380 26.45 6.03 24.10
N LEU A 381 26.40 6.26 25.42
CA LEU A 381 27.41 5.78 26.36
C LEU A 381 27.48 4.25 26.42
N LEU A 382 26.34 3.55 26.37
CA LEU A 382 26.28 2.08 26.36
C LEU A 382 26.81 1.47 25.05
N VAL A 383 26.54 2.09 23.91
CA VAL A 383 27.06 1.67 22.60
C VAL A 383 28.57 1.87 22.54
N LEU A 384 29.08 3.00 23.04
CA LEU A 384 30.53 3.25 23.08
C LEU A 384 31.26 2.28 24.03
N ALA A 385 30.67 1.96 25.19
CA ALA A 385 31.20 0.94 26.09
C ALA A 385 31.21 -0.47 25.44
N GLY A 386 30.15 -0.81 24.70
CA GLY A 386 30.05 -2.08 23.97
C GLY A 386 31.03 -2.22 22.81
N CYS A 387 31.24 -1.16 22.03
CA CYS A 387 32.20 -1.16 20.92
C CYS A 387 33.65 -1.28 21.40
N CYS A 388 33.99 -0.72 22.57
CA CYS A 388 35.32 -0.89 23.18
C CYS A 388 35.55 -2.30 23.76
N ALA A 389 34.49 -2.97 24.24
CA ALA A 389 34.57 -4.33 24.76
C ALA A 389 34.77 -5.39 23.66
N LEU A 390 34.33 -5.09 22.43
CA LEU A 390 34.30 -6.04 21.31
C LEU A 390 35.56 -6.01 20.41
N ASN A 391 36.56 -5.18 20.72
CA ASN A 391 37.76 -5.01 19.87
C ASN A 391 39.09 -5.41 20.55
N ARG A 392 39.09 -6.44 21.41
CA ARG A 392 40.33 -7.14 21.78
C ARG A 392 40.51 -8.41 20.94
N SER A 393 41.59 -8.45 20.19
CA SER A 393 42.07 -9.60 19.42
C SER A 393 42.81 -10.62 20.31
N THR A 394 42.47 -11.89 20.09
CA THR A 394 43.28 -13.12 20.11
C THR A 394 44.65 -13.08 20.79
N ASP A 395 44.84 -13.90 21.83
CA ASP A 395 45.91 -14.91 21.93
C ASP A 395 45.67 -15.82 23.16
N GLU A 396 46.15 -17.07 23.06
CA GLU A 396 46.28 -18.15 24.08
C GLU A 396 45.14 -19.20 24.24
N GLU A 397 45.39 -20.32 23.54
CA GLU A 397 45.30 -21.76 23.87
C GLU A 397 44.46 -22.33 25.04
N ASP A 398 43.95 -23.53 24.72
CA ASP A 398 43.65 -24.70 25.56
C ASP A 398 42.29 -24.86 26.29
N ASP A 399 41.48 -25.71 25.66
CA ASP A 399 41.00 -26.98 26.21
C ASP A 399 40.22 -26.93 27.54
N LYS A 400 38.88 -26.79 27.43
CA LYS A 400 37.93 -27.51 28.31
C LYS A 400 36.70 -27.98 27.54
N THR A 401 36.79 -29.25 27.19
CA THR A 401 35.71 -30.16 26.82
C THR A 401 34.52 -30.12 27.80
N ALA A 402 33.32 -30.23 27.21
CA ALA A 402 32.17 -31.03 27.67
C ALA A 402 31.44 -30.71 29.00
N ILE A 403 30.12 -30.98 28.93
CA ILE A 403 29.07 -30.92 29.97
C ILE A 403 28.52 -29.47 30.08
N ILE A 404 27.46 -29.06 29.36
CA ILE A 404 26.10 -29.61 29.38
C ILE A 404 25.45 -29.42 28.00
N SER A 405 25.21 -30.53 27.31
CA SER A 405 24.13 -30.67 26.34
C SER A 405 22.80 -30.76 27.08
N GLN A 406 21.82 -29.91 26.74
CA GLN A 406 20.42 -30.30 26.52
C GLN A 406 19.58 -29.04 26.20
N TRP A 407 19.08 -29.01 24.96
CA TRP A 407 17.87 -28.30 24.52
C TRP A 407 17.71 -26.85 25.00
N HIS A 408 18.07 -25.87 24.19
CA HIS A 408 17.37 -24.58 24.02
C HIS A 408 17.92 -23.88 22.77
N VAL A 409 17.07 -23.67 21.76
CA VAL A 409 17.35 -22.76 20.63
C VAL A 409 17.37 -21.34 21.18
N PRO A 410 18.40 -20.51 20.94
CA PRO A 410 18.45 -19.16 21.50
C PRO A 410 17.41 -18.28 20.81
N ARG A 411 16.43 -17.80 21.59
CA ARG A 411 15.63 -16.61 21.28
C ARG A 411 16.57 -15.41 21.27
N GLN A 412 16.79 -14.78 20.11
CA GLN A 412 17.33 -13.42 20.07
C GLN A 412 16.19 -12.42 20.04
N PRO A 413 16.22 -11.35 20.88
CA PRO A 413 15.30 -10.24 20.74
C PRO A 413 15.68 -9.42 19.50
N LEU A 414 14.73 -9.27 18.58
CA LEU A 414 14.82 -8.36 17.43
C LEU A 414 15.02 -6.92 17.96
N SER A 415 16.24 -6.40 17.89
CA SER A 415 16.51 -4.98 18.14
C SER A 415 16.03 -4.15 16.94
N ARG A 416 15.16 -3.17 17.25
CA ARG A 416 14.61 -2.21 16.29
C ARG A 416 15.71 -1.25 15.81
N HIS A 417 15.63 -0.90 14.54
CA HIS A 417 16.48 0.02 13.75
C HIS A 417 17.63 -0.62 12.94
N HIS A 418 17.29 -1.60 12.10
CA HIS A 418 18.00 -1.75 10.83
C HIS A 418 17.46 -0.72 9.83
N VAL A 419 18.27 0.28 9.51
CA VAL A 419 18.07 1.09 8.30
C VAL A 419 18.28 0.14 7.12
N TRP A 420 17.18 -0.29 6.49
CA TRP A 420 17.22 -1.22 5.36
C TRP A 420 18.01 -0.62 4.19
N GLY A 421 19.27 -1.05 4.07
CA GLY A 421 20.10 -0.83 2.91
C GLY A 421 19.63 -1.66 1.73
N LEU A 422 18.43 -1.40 1.19
CA LEU A 422 18.00 -1.89 -0.12
C LEU A 422 18.98 -1.39 -1.19
N LYS A 423 20.04 -2.15 -1.47
CA LYS A 423 20.83 -1.95 -2.69
C LYS A 423 19.88 -2.15 -3.87
N ARG A 424 20.03 -1.34 -4.93
CA ARG A 424 19.20 -1.33 -6.14
C ARG A 424 18.67 -2.73 -6.45
N PHE A 425 17.35 -2.91 -6.35
CA PHE A 425 16.69 -4.00 -7.06
C PHE A 425 17.08 -3.87 -8.53
N PRO A 426 17.38 -4.98 -9.24
CA PRO A 426 17.70 -4.90 -10.65
C PRO A 426 16.57 -4.13 -11.35
N GLN A 427 16.86 -2.88 -11.74
CA GLN A 427 15.95 -2.11 -12.56
C GLN A 427 15.69 -2.95 -13.80
N HIS A 428 14.40 -3.16 -14.13
CA HIS A 428 13.91 -3.78 -15.36
C HIS A 428 14.46 -3.02 -16.59
N SER A 429 15.74 -3.19 -16.85
CA SER A 429 16.53 -2.55 -17.91
C SER A 429 16.83 -3.54 -19.04
N ALA A 430 16.52 -4.82 -18.83
CA ALA A 430 16.33 -5.75 -19.93
C ALA A 430 14.93 -5.52 -20.51
N ALA A 431 14.82 -5.41 -21.83
CA ALA A 431 13.55 -5.49 -22.55
C ALA A 431 12.72 -6.66 -21.95
N PRO A 432 11.38 -6.54 -21.83
CA PRO A 432 10.57 -7.61 -21.27
C PRO A 432 10.92 -8.90 -22.00
N ALA A 433 11.47 -9.87 -21.26
CA ALA A 433 11.77 -11.17 -21.82
C ALA A 433 10.48 -11.66 -22.49
N ALA A 434 10.59 -12.18 -23.72
CA ALA A 434 9.43 -12.70 -24.42
C ALA A 434 8.70 -13.70 -23.53
N ALA A 435 7.36 -13.68 -23.56
CA ALA A 435 6.55 -14.64 -22.82
C ALA A 435 7.05 -16.07 -23.12
N VAL A 436 7.14 -16.89 -22.09
CA VAL A 436 7.55 -18.29 -22.17
C VAL A 436 6.54 -19.02 -23.04
N SER A 437 6.95 -19.30 -24.27
CA SER A 437 6.15 -20.14 -25.15
C SER A 437 6.19 -21.59 -24.64
N LYS A 438 5.19 -22.37 -25.05
CA LYS A 438 5.14 -23.79 -24.71
C LYS A 438 6.36 -24.54 -25.24
N GLU A 439 6.86 -24.13 -26.40
CA GLU A 439 8.03 -24.69 -27.07
C GLU A 439 9.31 -24.41 -26.27
N VAL A 440 9.49 -23.19 -25.77
CA VAL A 440 10.65 -22.81 -24.94
C VAL A 440 10.68 -23.62 -23.64
N LEU A 441 9.52 -23.81 -23.00
CA LEU A 441 9.44 -24.64 -21.80
C LEU A 441 9.74 -26.10 -22.12
N LEU A 442 9.18 -26.64 -23.21
CA LEU A 442 9.44 -28.02 -23.65
C LEU A 442 10.91 -28.25 -23.95
N GLU A 443 11.58 -27.32 -24.65
CA GLU A 443 13.02 -27.38 -24.91
C GLU A 443 13.84 -27.43 -23.61
N SER A 444 13.47 -26.60 -22.62
CA SER A 444 14.14 -26.62 -21.31
C SER A 444 13.92 -27.95 -20.59
N ILE A 445 12.71 -28.51 -20.65
CA ILE A 445 12.36 -29.81 -20.06
C ILE A 445 13.16 -30.95 -20.72
N GLU A 446 13.18 -30.99 -22.06
CA GLU A 446 13.91 -32.00 -22.84
C GLU A 446 15.41 -31.91 -22.57
N HIS A 447 15.96 -30.70 -22.48
CA HIS A 447 17.35 -30.50 -22.13
C HIS A 447 17.67 -31.10 -20.76
N VAL A 448 16.90 -30.77 -19.72
CA VAL A 448 17.10 -31.34 -18.37
C VAL A 448 17.04 -32.87 -18.40
N ALA A 449 16.05 -33.44 -19.09
CA ALA A 449 15.89 -34.89 -19.17
C ALA A 449 17.07 -35.57 -19.88
N SER A 450 17.69 -34.89 -20.86
CA SER A 450 18.86 -35.40 -21.57
C SER A 450 20.19 -35.22 -20.83
N THR A 451 20.23 -34.37 -19.81
CA THR A 451 21.44 -34.04 -19.03
C THR A 451 21.39 -34.56 -17.59
N VAL A 452 20.59 -35.60 -17.32
CA VAL A 452 20.57 -36.23 -16.00
C VAL A 452 21.89 -36.98 -15.78
N GLU A 453 22.57 -36.67 -14.68
CA GLU A 453 23.88 -37.23 -14.35
C GLU A 453 23.76 -38.41 -13.37
N PRO A 454 24.73 -39.33 -13.31
CA PRO A 454 24.78 -40.34 -12.24
C PRO A 454 24.95 -39.72 -10.85
N TRP A 455 24.20 -40.19 -9.86
CA TRP A 455 24.38 -39.75 -8.47
C TRP A 455 25.66 -40.32 -7.87
N SER A 456 26.53 -39.44 -7.37
CA SER A 456 27.78 -39.79 -6.69
C SER A 456 27.68 -39.48 -5.20
N PRO A 457 27.27 -40.44 -4.34
CA PRO A 457 27.01 -40.17 -2.92
C PRO A 457 28.26 -39.69 -2.16
N GLU A 458 29.45 -40.06 -2.64
CA GLU A 458 30.75 -39.63 -2.12
C GLU A 458 30.88 -38.11 -2.06
N ASP A 459 30.25 -37.39 -3.00
CA ASP A 459 30.41 -35.94 -3.17
C ASP A 459 29.49 -35.12 -2.27
N TYR A 460 28.52 -35.76 -1.61
CA TYR A 460 27.47 -35.11 -0.82
C TYR A 460 27.35 -35.74 0.57
N VAL A 461 27.59 -34.95 1.61
CA VAL A 461 27.36 -35.35 3.00
C VAL A 461 25.98 -34.86 3.44
N GLY A 462 25.07 -35.80 3.69
CA GLY A 462 23.75 -35.49 4.24
C GLY A 462 23.84 -34.94 5.66
N GLN A 463 23.16 -33.83 5.93
CA GLN A 463 23.15 -33.19 7.25
C GLN A 463 21.83 -33.39 7.98
N MET A 464 20.70 -33.09 7.33
CA MET A 464 19.40 -33.04 7.99
C MET A 464 18.26 -33.13 6.97
N LEU A 465 17.15 -33.73 7.38
CA LEU A 465 15.89 -33.65 6.64
C LEU A 465 15.31 -32.23 6.78
N LEU A 466 15.10 -31.55 5.65
CA LEU A 466 14.45 -30.23 5.63
C LEU A 466 12.93 -30.38 5.57
N GLN A 467 12.41 -31.23 4.70
CA GLN A 467 10.97 -31.39 4.51
C GLN A 467 10.60 -32.76 3.94
N GLU A 468 9.48 -33.32 4.39
CA GLU A 468 8.84 -34.47 3.75
C GLU A 468 8.05 -34.01 2.52
N ALA A 469 8.29 -34.62 1.35
CA ALA A 469 7.57 -34.31 0.11
C ALA A 469 6.56 -35.41 -0.21
N VAL A 470 5.56 -35.56 0.66
CA VAL A 470 4.58 -36.66 0.66
C VAL A 470 3.88 -36.83 -0.69
N ARG A 471 3.55 -35.72 -1.38
CA ARG A 471 2.87 -35.74 -2.70
C ARG A 471 3.69 -36.40 -3.81
N ASN A 472 5.02 -36.30 -3.73
CA ASN A 472 5.95 -36.89 -4.71
C ASN A 472 6.61 -38.17 -4.21
N HIS A 473 6.12 -38.72 -3.08
CA HIS A 473 6.75 -39.85 -2.39
C HIS A 473 8.23 -39.62 -2.08
N GLY A 474 8.62 -38.36 -1.90
CA GLY A 474 10.00 -37.93 -1.79
C GLY A 474 10.26 -37.14 -0.52
N ARG A 475 11.44 -36.54 -0.44
CA ARG A 475 11.85 -35.67 0.68
C ARG A 475 12.90 -34.66 0.22
N VAL A 476 13.12 -33.61 0.99
CA VAL A 476 14.15 -32.61 0.76
C VAL A 476 15.16 -32.70 1.89
N ASP A 477 16.42 -32.95 1.55
CA ASP A 477 17.53 -33.06 2.49
C ASP A 477 18.45 -31.83 2.35
N LEU A 478 18.95 -31.33 3.47
CA LEU A 478 20.11 -30.44 3.53
C LEU A 478 21.36 -31.30 3.34
N MET A 479 22.11 -31.02 2.29
CA MET A 479 23.37 -31.70 2.00
C MET A 479 24.51 -30.70 1.89
N THR A 480 25.73 -31.15 2.15
CA THR A 480 26.96 -30.37 1.97
C THR A 480 27.86 -31.06 0.95
N LYS A 481 28.26 -30.33 -0.09
CA LYS A 481 29.26 -30.79 -1.04
C LYS A 481 30.64 -30.90 -0.37
N LYS A 482 31.54 -31.68 -0.96
CA LYS A 482 32.96 -31.78 -0.54
C LYS A 482 33.66 -30.41 -0.36
N ASN A 483 33.29 -29.41 -1.14
CA ASN A 483 33.84 -28.05 -1.05
C ASN A 483 33.25 -27.21 0.10
N GLY A 484 32.36 -27.78 0.94
CA GLY A 484 31.70 -27.09 2.05
C GLY A 484 30.40 -26.35 1.67
N GLU A 485 30.03 -26.33 0.38
CA GLU A 485 28.80 -25.67 -0.09
C GLU A 485 27.55 -26.42 0.39
N LYS A 486 26.61 -25.70 1.02
CA LYS A 486 25.33 -26.26 1.48
C LYS A 486 24.24 -26.14 0.41
N LEU A 487 23.48 -27.21 0.24
CA LEU A 487 22.48 -27.37 -0.81
C LEU A 487 21.17 -27.96 -0.26
N ALA A 488 20.07 -27.65 -0.94
CA ALA A 488 18.81 -28.38 -0.77
C ALA A 488 18.69 -29.42 -1.89
N VAL A 489 18.54 -30.70 -1.51
CA VAL A 489 18.46 -31.82 -2.45
C VAL A 489 17.10 -32.52 -2.32
N LYS A 490 16.23 -32.34 -3.32
CA LYS A 490 14.93 -33.01 -3.42
C LYS A 490 15.13 -34.41 -3.98
N ARG A 491 14.84 -35.43 -3.18
CA ARG A 491 14.93 -36.85 -3.51
C ARG A 491 13.55 -37.39 -3.82
N MET A 492 13.39 -38.01 -4.98
CA MET A 492 12.13 -38.58 -5.45
C MET A 492 12.38 -39.98 -6.01
N PRO A 493 11.48 -40.96 -5.83
CA PRO A 493 11.67 -42.27 -6.42
C PRO A 493 11.75 -42.20 -7.94
N THR A 494 12.79 -42.78 -8.55
CA THR A 494 12.96 -42.83 -10.02
C THR A 494 11.76 -43.50 -10.68
N ARG A 495 11.19 -44.54 -10.04
CA ARG A 495 9.93 -45.18 -10.47
C ARG A 495 8.73 -44.24 -10.58
N TRP A 496 8.75 -43.08 -9.91
CA TRP A 496 7.70 -42.08 -9.98
C TRP A 496 8.06 -40.96 -10.97
N VAL A 497 9.30 -40.46 -10.94
CA VAL A 497 9.78 -39.42 -11.87
C VAL A 497 9.84 -39.92 -13.32
N ARG A 498 10.07 -41.23 -13.51
CA ARG A 498 10.31 -41.91 -14.79
C ARG A 498 11.60 -41.45 -15.47
N GLU A 499 11.96 -42.11 -16.57
CA GLU A 499 13.22 -41.79 -17.25
C GLU A 499 13.19 -40.39 -17.88
N GLY A 500 12.01 -39.95 -18.32
CA GLY A 500 11.81 -38.65 -18.94
C GLY A 500 10.35 -38.18 -18.94
N PRO A 501 10.11 -36.98 -19.49
CA PRO A 501 8.79 -36.34 -19.51
C PRO A 501 7.75 -37.14 -20.29
N THR A 502 8.13 -37.81 -21.39
CA THR A 502 7.21 -38.62 -22.21
C THR A 502 6.67 -39.80 -21.42
N GLU A 503 7.55 -40.63 -20.86
CA GLU A 503 7.16 -41.78 -20.05
C GLU A 503 6.35 -41.36 -18.82
N PHE A 504 6.73 -40.26 -18.16
CA PHE A 504 5.96 -39.71 -17.04
C PHE A 504 4.51 -39.38 -17.45
N ASN A 505 4.32 -38.69 -18.58
CA ASN A 505 2.99 -38.28 -19.04
C ASN A 505 2.14 -39.49 -19.50
N GLU A 506 2.76 -40.53 -20.06
CA GLU A 506 2.07 -41.78 -20.44
C GLU A 506 1.60 -42.56 -19.21
N GLN A 507 2.45 -42.65 -18.19
CA GLN A 507 2.14 -43.39 -16.97
C GLN A 507 1.18 -42.63 -16.04
N TYR A 508 1.30 -41.30 -15.99
CA TYR A 508 0.56 -40.45 -15.06
C TYR A 508 -0.15 -39.27 -15.76
N PRO A 509 -1.05 -39.53 -16.74
CA PRO A 509 -1.67 -38.49 -17.55
C PRO A 509 -2.57 -37.53 -16.76
N THR A 510 -3.04 -37.96 -15.58
CA THR A 510 -3.92 -37.18 -14.69
C THR A 510 -3.19 -36.60 -13.48
N ALA A 511 -1.87 -36.81 -13.36
CA ALA A 511 -1.10 -36.27 -12.25
C ALA A 511 -1.21 -34.74 -12.19
N SER A 512 -1.40 -34.23 -10.96
CA SER A 512 -1.43 -32.80 -10.72
C SER A 512 -0.05 -32.18 -10.68
N GLU A 513 0.91 -32.92 -10.16
CA GLU A 513 2.27 -32.48 -9.97
C GLU A 513 3.17 -33.13 -11.01
N ARG A 514 3.95 -32.30 -11.69
CA ARG A 514 4.73 -32.71 -12.88
C ARG A 514 6.20 -32.39 -12.61
N PRO A 515 7.03 -33.38 -12.22
CA PRO A 515 8.41 -33.13 -11.80
C PRO A 515 9.26 -32.52 -12.91
N TRP A 516 9.04 -32.95 -14.15
CA TRP A 516 9.75 -32.40 -15.30
C TRP A 516 9.38 -30.93 -15.58
N VAL A 517 8.14 -30.52 -15.34
CA VAL A 517 7.72 -29.11 -15.44
C VAL A 517 8.40 -28.28 -14.35
N ASP A 518 8.42 -28.79 -13.11
CA ASP A 518 9.11 -28.15 -11.97
C ASP A 518 10.57 -27.85 -12.33
N ILE A 519 11.33 -28.89 -12.67
CA ILE A 519 12.76 -28.76 -12.93
C ILE A 519 13.05 -27.95 -14.20
N GLY A 520 12.32 -28.21 -15.29
CA GLY A 520 12.52 -27.53 -16.57
C GLY A 520 12.22 -26.04 -16.50
N LEU A 521 11.21 -25.63 -15.72
CA LEU A 521 10.89 -24.22 -15.51
C LEU A 521 11.93 -23.53 -14.63
N VAL A 522 12.39 -24.17 -13.54
CA VAL A 522 13.47 -23.61 -12.70
C VAL A 522 14.74 -23.40 -13.53
N ARG A 523 15.14 -24.36 -14.37
CA ARG A 523 16.27 -24.20 -15.30
C ARG A 523 16.08 -22.98 -16.20
N TYR A 524 14.91 -22.86 -16.82
CA TYR A 524 14.62 -21.73 -17.70
C TYR A 524 14.72 -20.39 -16.95
N LEU A 525 14.11 -20.30 -15.76
CA LEU A 525 14.16 -19.10 -14.92
C LEU A 525 15.60 -18.74 -14.51
N ASN A 526 16.45 -19.73 -14.21
CA ASN A 526 17.88 -19.47 -13.97
C ASN A 526 18.60 -18.93 -15.22
N SER A 527 18.28 -19.43 -16.42
CA SER A 527 18.91 -18.99 -17.68
C SER A 527 18.65 -17.51 -18.00
N ILE A 528 17.49 -16.99 -17.61
CA ILE A 528 17.13 -15.57 -17.74
C ILE A 528 17.49 -14.73 -16.51
N ARG A 529 18.22 -15.32 -15.55
CA ARG A 529 18.64 -14.67 -14.29
C ARG A 529 17.47 -14.14 -13.45
N TYR A 530 16.37 -14.89 -13.41
CA TYR A 530 15.24 -14.61 -12.53
C TYR A 530 15.67 -14.82 -11.06
N PRO A 531 15.70 -13.77 -10.22
CA PRO A 531 16.36 -13.81 -8.92
C PRO A 531 15.51 -14.45 -7.82
N TYR A 532 14.23 -14.72 -8.08
CA TYR A 532 13.29 -15.23 -7.08
C TYR A 532 13.10 -16.75 -7.14
N VAL A 533 14.08 -17.49 -7.68
CA VAL A 533 14.17 -18.95 -7.55
C VAL A 533 15.55 -19.36 -7.03
N CYS A 534 15.61 -20.55 -6.45
CA CYS A 534 16.89 -21.18 -6.13
C CYS A 534 17.61 -21.58 -7.43
N ASN A 535 18.93 -21.50 -7.44
CA ASN A 535 19.74 -21.93 -8.57
C ASN A 535 19.72 -23.46 -8.64
N LEU A 536 19.30 -24.02 -9.77
CA LEU A 536 19.44 -25.43 -10.07
C LEU A 536 20.92 -25.74 -10.25
N ILE A 537 21.43 -26.64 -9.41
CA ILE A 537 22.82 -27.10 -9.46
C ILE A 537 22.93 -28.29 -10.42
N GLY A 538 21.94 -29.18 -10.42
CA GLY A 538 21.92 -30.33 -11.29
C GLY A 538 20.79 -31.30 -10.97
N VAL A 539 20.56 -32.23 -11.90
CA VAL A 539 19.67 -33.37 -11.71
C VAL A 539 20.50 -34.62 -11.81
N PHE A 540 20.40 -35.47 -10.81
CA PHE A 540 21.16 -36.70 -10.70
C PHE A 540 20.23 -37.88 -10.51
N ARG A 541 20.70 -39.09 -10.82
CA ARG A 541 19.92 -40.31 -10.70
C ARG A 541 20.79 -41.50 -10.32
N ASP A 542 20.23 -42.34 -9.45
CA ASP A 542 20.62 -43.74 -9.28
C ASP A 542 19.44 -44.66 -9.64
N ASP A 543 19.63 -45.97 -9.49
CA ASP A 543 18.62 -46.98 -9.86
C ASP A 543 17.26 -46.79 -9.16
N GLU A 544 17.24 -46.17 -7.97
CA GLU A 544 16.04 -46.05 -7.14
C GLU A 544 15.52 -44.62 -7.03
N THR A 545 16.39 -43.62 -7.12
CA THR A 545 16.15 -42.23 -6.73
C THR A 545 16.64 -41.23 -7.77
N THR A 546 15.80 -40.25 -8.06
CA THR A 546 16.16 -39.03 -8.79
C THR A 546 16.35 -37.89 -7.78
N TYR A 547 17.46 -37.17 -7.90
CA TYR A 547 17.91 -36.10 -7.01
C TYR A 547 17.92 -34.78 -7.78
N VAL A 548 17.23 -33.77 -7.26
CA VAL A 548 17.26 -32.41 -7.80
C VAL A 548 17.99 -31.53 -6.79
N ALA A 549 19.21 -31.11 -7.12
CA ALA A 549 20.03 -30.30 -6.25
C ALA A 549 19.88 -28.81 -6.60
N SER A 550 19.65 -27.98 -5.58
CA SER A 550 19.51 -26.53 -5.72
C SER A 550 20.25 -25.76 -4.63
N SER A 551 20.51 -24.48 -4.87
CA SER A 551 21.02 -23.58 -3.83
C SER A 551 20.07 -23.53 -2.63
N LEU A 552 20.62 -23.54 -1.41
CA LEU A 552 19.83 -23.48 -0.19
C LEU A 552 19.26 -22.07 0.07
N ALA A 553 17.96 -21.98 0.36
CA ALA A 553 17.37 -20.80 1.00
C ALA A 553 17.52 -20.94 2.53
N THR A 554 18.31 -20.06 3.15
CA THR A 554 18.85 -20.29 4.50
C THR A 554 17.88 -19.99 5.66
N GLN A 555 16.77 -19.30 5.41
CA GLN A 555 15.86 -18.85 6.47
C GLN A 555 14.52 -19.60 6.50
N GLY A 556 14.38 -20.67 5.71
CA GLY A 556 13.18 -21.50 5.69
C GLY A 556 11.99 -20.87 4.97
N ASP A 557 10.81 -21.46 5.15
CA ASP A 557 9.56 -21.06 4.51
C ASP A 557 8.78 -19.99 5.30
N LEU A 558 7.84 -19.33 4.63
CA LEU A 558 6.98 -18.33 5.28
C LEU A 558 5.99 -18.94 6.26
N PHE A 559 5.73 -20.24 6.20
CA PHE A 559 4.84 -20.90 7.16
C PHE A 559 5.49 -20.92 8.54
N SER A 560 6.75 -21.33 8.59
CA SER A 560 7.61 -21.30 9.78
C SER A 560 7.90 -19.86 10.21
N TRP A 561 8.07 -18.93 9.26
CA TRP A 561 8.18 -17.50 9.56
C TRP A 561 6.96 -16.94 10.29
N CYS A 562 5.75 -17.43 9.98
CA CYS A 562 4.54 -17.00 10.66
C CYS A 562 4.54 -17.34 12.15
N ASP A 563 5.26 -18.37 12.60
CA ASP A 563 5.35 -18.74 14.02
C ASP A 563 6.31 -17.85 14.83
N ALA A 564 7.14 -17.04 14.16
CA ALA A 564 8.11 -16.15 14.81
C ALA A 564 7.47 -14.84 15.33
N ASP A 565 8.13 -14.15 16.25
CA ASP A 565 7.77 -12.80 16.68
C ASP A 565 8.20 -11.74 15.63
N PRO A 566 7.54 -10.57 15.58
CA PRO A 566 6.44 -10.12 16.44
C PRO A 566 5.10 -10.78 16.09
N GLY A 567 4.17 -10.91 17.04
CA GLY A 567 2.79 -11.35 16.76
C GLY A 567 1.95 -10.36 15.93
N PRO A 568 0.66 -10.66 15.67
CA PRO A 568 -0.26 -9.80 14.91
C PRO A 568 -0.31 -8.35 15.41
N GLY A 569 -0.24 -7.39 14.49
CA GLY A 569 -0.20 -5.96 14.80
C GLY A 569 0.72 -5.15 13.88
N ARG A 570 0.80 -3.83 14.09
CA ARG A 570 1.61 -2.91 13.28
C ARG A 570 3.08 -3.33 13.14
N ALA A 571 3.71 -3.77 14.23
CA ALA A 571 5.11 -4.20 14.18
C ALA A 571 5.34 -5.40 13.25
N ARG A 572 4.36 -6.30 13.13
CA ARG A 572 4.41 -7.42 12.18
C ARG A 572 4.21 -6.93 10.76
N GLU A 573 3.26 -6.03 10.52
CA GLU A 573 3.07 -5.42 9.20
C GLU A 573 4.34 -4.76 8.67
N ASP A 574 5.10 -4.07 9.55
CA ASP A 574 6.36 -3.42 9.18
C ASP A 574 7.42 -4.43 8.68
N VAL A 575 7.49 -5.63 9.29
CA VAL A 575 8.41 -6.70 8.87
C VAL A 575 7.88 -7.45 7.63
N MET A 576 6.55 -7.57 7.51
CA MET A 576 5.91 -8.18 6.34
C MET A 576 6.11 -7.36 5.06
N LEU A 577 6.02 -6.03 5.17
CA LEU A 577 6.02 -5.11 4.04
C LEU A 577 7.12 -5.38 2.99
N PRO A 578 8.42 -5.49 3.35
CA PRO A 578 9.47 -5.78 2.37
C PRO A 578 9.39 -7.19 1.78
N ILE A 579 8.84 -8.17 2.51
CA ILE A 579 8.65 -9.54 2.03
C ILE A 579 7.51 -9.57 1.01
N VAL A 580 6.35 -9.01 1.37
CA VAL A 580 5.16 -8.93 0.50
C VAL A 580 5.46 -8.17 -0.78
N GLY A 581 6.19 -7.04 -0.69
CA GLY A 581 6.62 -6.30 -1.88
C GLY A 581 7.49 -7.14 -2.83
N GLN A 582 8.42 -7.94 -2.30
CA GLN A 582 9.22 -8.85 -3.12
C GLN A 582 8.40 -9.98 -3.73
N ILE A 583 7.44 -10.56 -2.98
CA ILE A 583 6.53 -11.59 -3.49
C ILE A 583 5.72 -11.04 -4.68
N PHE A 584 5.16 -9.84 -4.54
CA PHE A 584 4.37 -9.23 -5.62
C PHE A 584 5.22 -8.95 -6.86
N ILE A 585 6.47 -8.49 -6.71
CA ILE A 585 7.38 -8.32 -7.85
C ILE A 585 7.70 -9.67 -8.50
N ALA A 586 8.01 -10.69 -7.70
CA ALA A 586 8.34 -12.02 -8.19
C ALA A 586 7.18 -12.59 -9.03
N VAL A 587 5.99 -12.69 -8.43
CA VAL A 587 4.84 -13.29 -9.09
C VAL A 587 4.39 -12.47 -10.30
N ARG A 588 4.42 -11.13 -10.23
CA ARG A 588 4.15 -10.28 -11.40
C ARG A 588 5.10 -10.58 -12.56
N TRP A 589 6.40 -10.70 -12.31
CA TRP A 589 7.37 -11.01 -13.36
C TRP A 589 7.14 -12.43 -13.91
N LEU A 590 6.76 -13.40 -13.06
CA LEU A 590 6.34 -14.72 -13.51
C LEU A 590 5.11 -14.67 -14.43
N HIS A 591 4.09 -13.87 -14.08
CA HIS A 591 2.91 -13.64 -14.91
C HIS A 591 3.25 -12.91 -16.23
N ASP A 592 4.14 -11.92 -16.20
CA ASP A 592 4.61 -11.20 -17.40
C ASP A 592 5.42 -12.12 -18.34
N LEU A 593 6.05 -13.17 -17.78
CA LEU A 593 6.62 -14.29 -18.54
C LEU A 593 5.56 -15.26 -19.07
N GLY A 594 4.27 -15.04 -18.82
CA GLY A 594 3.18 -15.93 -19.26
C GLY A 594 2.97 -17.15 -18.37
N VAL A 595 3.61 -17.22 -17.20
CA VAL A 595 3.58 -18.39 -16.32
C VAL A 595 2.70 -18.13 -15.10
N ALA A 596 1.72 -18.99 -14.84
CA ALA A 596 0.96 -19.02 -13.59
C ALA A 596 1.50 -20.13 -12.68
N HIS A 597 1.66 -19.83 -11.40
CA HIS A 597 2.23 -20.74 -10.40
C HIS A 597 1.23 -21.81 -9.94
N ARG A 598 -0.01 -21.42 -9.61
CA ARG A 598 -1.15 -22.29 -9.24
C ARG A 598 -1.04 -23.11 -7.94
N ASP A 599 0.01 -22.90 -7.14
CA ASP A 599 0.12 -23.42 -5.76
C ASP A 599 0.90 -22.44 -4.86
N LEU A 600 0.62 -21.13 -5.01
CA LEU A 600 1.19 -20.12 -4.12
C LEU A 600 0.63 -20.30 -2.71
N SER A 601 1.54 -20.45 -1.75
CA SER A 601 1.20 -20.64 -0.34
C SER A 601 2.39 -20.24 0.54
N LEU A 602 2.22 -20.23 1.87
CA LEU A 602 3.30 -19.88 2.79
C LEU A 602 4.49 -20.86 2.71
N GLU A 603 4.21 -22.13 2.51
CA GLU A 603 5.19 -23.22 2.42
C GLU A 603 5.99 -23.19 1.12
N ASN A 604 5.43 -22.59 0.06
CA ASN A 604 6.06 -22.52 -1.26
C ASN A 604 6.81 -21.19 -1.50
N ILE A 605 6.97 -20.39 -0.45
CA ILE A 605 7.72 -19.14 -0.47
C ILE A 605 8.79 -19.22 0.62
N LEU A 606 10.05 -19.26 0.20
CA LEU A 606 11.21 -19.32 1.09
C LEU A 606 11.86 -17.95 1.26
N LEU A 607 12.58 -17.80 2.37
CA LEU A 607 13.46 -16.68 2.64
C LEU A 607 14.91 -17.14 2.64
N THR A 608 15.79 -16.29 2.11
CA THR A 608 17.23 -16.48 2.22
C THR A 608 17.91 -15.17 2.55
N GLU A 609 19.05 -15.25 3.23
CA GLU A 609 19.90 -14.08 3.40
C GLU A 609 20.80 -13.90 2.17
N ALA A 610 20.78 -12.70 1.58
CA ALA A 610 21.66 -12.32 0.50
C ALA A 610 22.17 -10.89 0.73
N SER A 611 23.49 -10.72 0.79
CA SER A 611 24.15 -9.42 0.95
C SER A 611 23.66 -8.60 2.16
N GLY A 612 23.32 -9.26 3.27
CA GLY A 612 22.80 -8.63 4.49
C GLY A 612 21.33 -8.21 4.41
N SER A 613 20.56 -8.75 3.45
CA SER A 613 19.12 -8.49 3.29
C SER A 613 18.37 -9.79 3.02
N GLN A 614 17.09 -9.85 3.45
CA GLN A 614 16.21 -10.98 3.15
C GLN A 614 15.74 -10.94 1.70
N GLN A 615 15.88 -12.07 1.01
CA GLN A 615 15.40 -12.26 -0.35
C GLN A 615 14.36 -13.39 -0.41
N VAL A 616 13.30 -13.15 -1.17
CA VAL A 616 12.23 -14.14 -1.44
C VAL A 616 12.67 -15.14 -2.52
N LYS A 617 12.33 -16.42 -2.33
CA LYS A 617 12.49 -17.49 -3.32
C LYS A 617 11.19 -18.28 -3.44
N LEU A 618 10.64 -18.37 -4.64
CA LEU A 618 9.52 -19.23 -4.99
C LEU A 618 10.03 -20.64 -5.27
N ILE A 619 9.27 -21.65 -4.83
CA ILE A 619 9.57 -23.07 -5.06
C ILE A 619 8.31 -23.83 -5.47
N ASP A 620 8.49 -25.09 -5.87
CA ASP A 620 7.42 -26.02 -6.22
C ASP A 620 6.60 -25.60 -7.45
N PHE A 621 7.26 -25.65 -8.61
CA PHE A 621 6.68 -25.28 -9.90
C PHE A 621 5.92 -26.44 -10.57
N GLY A 622 5.69 -27.54 -9.85
CA GLY A 622 5.11 -28.77 -10.40
C GLY A 622 3.66 -28.64 -10.89
N MET A 623 2.94 -27.59 -10.47
CA MET A 623 1.57 -27.28 -10.89
C MET A 623 1.47 -26.10 -11.88
N CYS A 624 2.61 -25.52 -12.26
CA CYS A 624 2.66 -24.34 -13.12
C CYS A 624 2.09 -24.59 -14.53
N THR A 625 1.68 -23.51 -15.18
CA THR A 625 1.21 -23.52 -16.58
C THR A 625 1.67 -22.27 -17.31
N VAL A 626 1.88 -22.39 -18.62
CA VAL A 626 2.12 -21.26 -19.53
C VAL A 626 0.81 -20.74 -20.17
N ASN A 627 -0.34 -21.30 -19.75
CA ASN A 627 -1.66 -20.87 -20.20
C ASN A 627 -2.34 -20.02 -19.13
N ARG A 628 -2.68 -18.77 -19.47
CA ARG A 628 -3.45 -17.90 -18.58
C ARG A 628 -4.86 -18.43 -18.32
N MET A 629 -5.55 -18.94 -19.35
CA MET A 629 -6.90 -19.49 -19.19
C MET A 629 -6.86 -20.99 -18.93
N CYS A 630 -7.27 -21.40 -17.74
CA CYS A 630 -7.37 -22.81 -17.34
C CYS A 630 -8.82 -23.30 -17.43
N LYS A 631 -9.03 -24.57 -17.79
CA LYS A 631 -10.37 -25.19 -17.89
C LYS A 631 -10.48 -26.40 -17.00
N ARG A 632 -11.51 -26.45 -16.15
CA ARG A 632 -11.91 -27.64 -15.36
C ARG A 632 -10.79 -28.29 -14.52
N GLU A 633 -9.77 -27.52 -14.15
CA GLU A 633 -8.65 -27.98 -13.31
C GLU A 633 -8.59 -27.16 -12.03
N VAL A 634 -8.91 -27.78 -10.89
CA VAL A 634 -8.69 -27.18 -9.57
C VAL A 634 -7.31 -27.64 -9.07
N ARG A 635 -6.40 -26.69 -8.84
CA ARG A 635 -5.02 -26.92 -8.37
C ARG A 635 -4.75 -26.17 -7.07
N GLY A 636 -3.64 -26.50 -6.44
CA GLY A 636 -3.18 -25.88 -5.21
C GLY A 636 -3.93 -26.30 -3.96
N LYS A 637 -3.56 -25.73 -2.81
CA LYS A 637 -4.16 -26.03 -1.49
C LYS A 637 -5.56 -25.44 -1.32
N GLN A 638 -6.48 -26.18 -0.69
CA GLN A 638 -7.90 -25.81 -0.57
C GLN A 638 -8.17 -24.44 0.06
N SER A 639 -7.36 -24.01 1.04
CA SER A 639 -7.48 -22.70 1.68
C SER A 639 -7.07 -21.53 0.78
N TYR A 640 -6.25 -21.79 -0.25
CA TYR A 640 -5.71 -20.79 -1.18
C TYR A 640 -6.43 -20.76 -2.53
N GLN A 641 -7.18 -21.81 -2.86
CA GLN A 641 -7.96 -21.92 -4.10
C GLN A 641 -8.94 -20.75 -4.25
N ALA A 642 -8.95 -20.11 -5.41
CA ALA A 642 -9.90 -19.04 -5.72
C ALA A 642 -11.31 -19.60 -5.97
N PRO A 643 -12.38 -18.90 -5.56
CA PRO A 643 -13.75 -19.43 -5.64
C PRO A 643 -14.21 -19.75 -7.06
N GLU A 644 -13.77 -18.97 -8.05
CA GLU A 644 -14.11 -19.19 -9.46
C GLU A 644 -13.60 -20.53 -10.01
N MET A 645 -12.59 -21.14 -9.38
CA MET A 645 -12.06 -22.45 -9.76
C MET A 645 -13.07 -23.57 -9.53
N HIS A 646 -14.05 -23.39 -8.63
CA HIS A 646 -15.00 -24.43 -8.22
C HIS A 646 -16.32 -24.44 -9.00
N GLY A 647 -16.66 -23.34 -9.67
CA GLY A 647 -17.97 -23.15 -10.31
C GLY A 647 -17.91 -22.78 -11.79
N SER A 648 -16.75 -22.40 -12.31
CA SER A 648 -16.61 -21.92 -13.70
C SER A 648 -16.04 -23.00 -14.61
N ASP A 649 -16.49 -23.04 -15.86
CA ASP A 649 -15.88 -23.90 -16.89
C ASP A 649 -14.42 -23.52 -17.20
N SER A 650 -14.10 -22.23 -17.04
CA SER A 650 -12.76 -21.68 -17.18
C SER A 650 -12.50 -20.55 -16.21
N TYR A 651 -11.25 -20.37 -15.80
CA TYR A 651 -10.81 -19.24 -14.96
C TYR A 651 -9.46 -18.69 -15.44
N ASP A 652 -9.18 -17.45 -15.04
CA ASP A 652 -7.89 -16.79 -15.25
C ASP A 652 -6.92 -17.21 -14.15
N ALA A 653 -5.84 -17.90 -14.52
CA ALA A 653 -4.87 -18.45 -13.59
C ALA A 653 -4.06 -17.37 -12.87
N PHE A 654 -3.82 -16.21 -13.49
CA PHE A 654 -3.10 -15.11 -12.85
C PHE A 654 -3.95 -14.50 -11.74
N LEU A 655 -5.23 -14.27 -12.01
CA LEU A 655 -6.15 -13.73 -10.99
C LEU A 655 -6.41 -14.75 -9.86
N ALA A 656 -6.32 -16.05 -10.15
CA ALA A 656 -6.37 -17.09 -9.12
C ALA A 656 -5.10 -17.07 -8.23
N ASP A 657 -3.92 -16.85 -8.81
CA ASP A 657 -2.68 -16.64 -8.07
C ASP A 657 -2.74 -15.36 -7.21
N ASP A 658 -3.30 -14.26 -7.74
CA ASP A 658 -3.51 -13.01 -7.00
C ASP A 658 -4.42 -13.21 -5.77
N PHE A 659 -5.47 -14.03 -5.91
CA PHE A 659 -6.32 -14.41 -4.79
C PHE A 659 -5.56 -15.22 -3.74
N ALA A 660 -4.76 -16.20 -4.17
CA ALA A 660 -3.93 -17.01 -3.29
C ALA A 660 -2.93 -16.13 -2.51
N LEU A 661 -2.35 -15.12 -3.16
CA LEU A 661 -1.51 -14.12 -2.49
C LEU A 661 -2.27 -13.28 -1.46
N GLY A 662 -3.54 -12.94 -1.71
CA GLY A 662 -4.40 -12.33 -0.70
C GLY A 662 -4.53 -13.20 0.56
N VAL A 663 -4.64 -14.52 0.40
CA VAL A 663 -4.65 -15.49 1.50
C VAL A 663 -3.29 -15.56 2.19
N VAL A 664 -2.18 -15.55 1.44
CA VAL A 664 -0.81 -15.48 1.99
C VAL A 664 -0.66 -14.23 2.87
N VAL A 665 -1.00 -13.04 2.36
CA VAL A 665 -0.88 -11.78 3.09
C VAL A 665 -1.76 -11.78 4.35
N PHE A 666 -3.00 -12.28 4.25
CA PHE A 666 -3.86 -12.46 5.43
C PHE A 666 -3.20 -13.36 6.47
N ALA A 667 -2.73 -14.55 6.06
CA ALA A 667 -2.16 -15.53 6.96
C ALA A 667 -0.86 -15.01 7.62
N MET A 668 -0.03 -14.30 6.87
CA MET A 668 1.15 -13.62 7.42
C MET A 668 0.79 -12.59 8.49
N ALA A 669 -0.31 -11.84 8.29
CA ALA A 669 -0.73 -10.75 9.17
C ALA A 669 -1.29 -11.24 10.52
N VAL A 670 -2.12 -12.29 10.49
CA VAL A 670 -2.86 -12.74 11.68
C VAL A 670 -2.50 -14.13 12.18
N GLN A 671 -1.54 -14.81 11.54
CA GLN A 671 -1.09 -16.17 11.89
C GLN A 671 -2.24 -17.21 11.90
N ASP A 672 -3.28 -16.97 11.10
CA ASP A 672 -4.42 -17.86 10.91
C ASP A 672 -4.98 -17.67 9.49
N TYR A 673 -5.77 -18.62 9.02
CA TYR A 673 -6.37 -18.58 7.70
C TYR A 673 -7.77 -17.96 7.74
N PRO A 674 -8.22 -17.28 6.67
CA PRO A 674 -9.57 -16.72 6.64
C PRO A 674 -10.64 -17.82 6.53
N TRP A 675 -10.28 -18.99 5.99
CA TRP A 675 -11.12 -20.18 5.80
C TRP A 675 -10.26 -21.42 5.54
N THR A 676 -10.91 -22.59 5.54
CA THR A 676 -10.30 -23.87 5.17
C THR A 676 -10.55 -24.27 3.70
N SER A 677 -11.58 -23.73 3.07
CA SER A 677 -11.92 -23.96 1.66
C SER A 677 -12.80 -22.84 1.12
N THR A 678 -12.66 -22.51 -0.15
CA THR A 678 -13.55 -21.58 -0.89
C THR A 678 -14.64 -22.29 -1.70
N LYS A 679 -14.73 -23.62 -1.61
CA LYS A 679 -15.84 -24.37 -2.18
C LYS A 679 -17.11 -24.07 -1.39
N LYS A 680 -18.15 -23.57 -2.06
CA LYS A 680 -19.44 -23.21 -1.46
C LYS A 680 -19.97 -24.35 -0.58
N GLY A 681 -20.33 -24.03 0.67
CA GLY A 681 -20.84 -25.01 1.64
C GLY A 681 -19.78 -25.90 2.30
N ALA A 682 -18.51 -25.84 1.87
CA ALA A 682 -17.43 -26.63 2.49
C ALA A 682 -16.81 -25.94 3.72
N CYS A 683 -16.96 -24.62 3.85
CA CYS A 683 -16.43 -23.86 4.99
C CYS A 683 -17.40 -22.75 5.42
N GLN A 684 -17.86 -22.82 6.67
CA GLN A 684 -18.78 -21.82 7.23
C GLN A 684 -18.17 -20.41 7.30
N LEU A 685 -16.84 -20.29 7.47
CA LEU A 685 -16.17 -19.00 7.51
C LEU A 685 -16.16 -18.34 6.13
N PHE A 686 -15.89 -19.13 5.08
CA PHE A 686 -15.97 -18.66 3.71
C PHE A 686 -17.40 -18.26 3.32
N ASP A 687 -18.39 -19.08 3.67
CA ASP A 687 -19.81 -18.76 3.42
C ASP A 687 -20.22 -17.47 4.17
N TYR A 688 -19.72 -17.27 5.39
CA TYR A 688 -19.94 -16.04 6.16
C TYR A 688 -19.34 -14.82 5.47
N ILE A 689 -18.08 -14.88 5.03
CA ILE A 689 -17.41 -13.78 4.33
C ILE A 689 -18.11 -13.50 2.99
N SER A 690 -18.52 -14.54 2.26
CA SER A 690 -19.33 -14.44 1.03
C SER A 690 -20.65 -13.72 1.22
N THR A 691 -21.28 -13.90 2.38
CA THR A 691 -22.59 -13.30 2.67
C THR A 691 -22.48 -11.91 3.26
N PHE A 692 -21.44 -11.64 4.07
CA PHE A 692 -21.39 -10.45 4.92
C PHE A 692 -20.16 -9.56 4.73
N GLY A 693 -19.20 -9.98 3.91
CA GLY A 693 -17.94 -9.27 3.65
C GLY A 693 -16.86 -9.51 4.70
N LEU A 694 -15.60 -9.24 4.30
CA LEU A 694 -14.42 -9.46 5.13
C LEU A 694 -14.42 -8.59 6.39
N MET A 695 -14.82 -7.33 6.29
CA MET A 695 -14.85 -6.41 7.44
C MET A 695 -15.74 -6.89 8.58
N LYS A 696 -16.91 -7.47 8.28
CA LYS A 696 -17.80 -8.00 9.32
C LYS A 696 -17.21 -9.26 9.95
N PHE A 697 -16.55 -10.09 9.15
CA PHE A 697 -15.80 -11.24 9.64
C PHE A 697 -14.68 -10.81 10.60
N LEU A 698 -13.85 -9.83 10.22
CA LEU A 698 -12.74 -9.36 11.03
C LEU A 698 -13.17 -8.78 12.39
N ARG A 699 -14.31 -8.08 12.43
CA ARG A 699 -14.89 -7.55 13.69
C ARG A 699 -15.46 -8.63 14.60
N LYS A 700 -15.79 -9.81 14.06
CA LYS A 700 -16.38 -10.93 14.82
C LYS A 700 -15.35 -11.98 15.19
N ARG A 701 -14.38 -12.23 14.32
CA ARG A 701 -13.32 -13.23 14.52
C ARG A 701 -12.29 -12.67 15.49
N LYS A 702 -11.93 -13.48 16.48
CA LYS A 702 -10.82 -13.21 17.40
C LYS A 702 -9.54 -13.87 16.90
N LEU A 703 -8.40 -13.35 17.32
CA LEU A 703 -7.13 -14.02 17.13
C LEU A 703 -7.18 -15.44 17.70
N ARG A 704 -6.47 -16.37 17.05
CA ARG A 704 -6.34 -17.76 17.53
C ARG A 704 -5.64 -17.80 18.90
N LYS A 705 -4.68 -16.90 19.11
CA LYS A 705 -3.92 -16.71 20.35
C LYS A 705 -4.12 -15.27 20.82
N GLY A 706 -5.26 -14.97 21.43
CA GLY A 706 -5.58 -13.62 21.92
C GLY A 706 -7.06 -13.45 22.23
N THR A 707 -7.42 -12.30 22.79
CA THR A 707 -8.82 -11.92 23.04
C THR A 707 -9.32 -10.85 22.08
N GLU A 708 -8.39 -10.18 21.41
CA GLU A 708 -8.57 -9.12 20.44
C GLU A 708 -9.24 -9.64 19.16
N HIS A 709 -10.04 -8.77 18.55
CA HIS A 709 -10.63 -9.03 17.25
C HIS A 709 -9.64 -8.75 16.12
N LEU A 710 -9.77 -9.47 15.00
CA LEU A 710 -8.84 -9.28 13.87
C LEU A 710 -8.85 -7.83 13.33
N ALA A 711 -10.01 -7.17 13.39
CA ALA A 711 -10.16 -5.77 13.01
C ALA A 711 -9.44 -4.77 13.93
N GLU A 712 -9.03 -5.19 15.13
CA GLU A 712 -8.29 -4.36 16.10
C GLU A 712 -6.78 -4.44 15.87
N VAL A 713 -6.29 -5.56 15.31
CA VAL A 713 -4.86 -5.82 15.12
C VAL A 713 -4.37 -5.54 13.71
N MET A 714 -5.22 -5.76 12.70
CA MET A 714 -4.89 -5.41 11.32
C MET A 714 -5.14 -3.92 11.08
N SER A 715 -4.21 -3.27 10.41
CA SER A 715 -4.39 -1.89 9.99
C SER A 715 -5.47 -1.73 8.94
N THR A 716 -6.09 -0.55 8.91
CA THR A 716 -7.11 -0.22 7.91
C THR A 716 -6.55 -0.32 6.49
N GLU A 717 -5.30 0.09 6.27
CA GLU A 717 -4.66 0.05 4.96
C GLU A 717 -4.41 -1.39 4.50
N LEU A 718 -3.90 -2.25 5.39
CA LEU A 718 -3.68 -3.67 5.08
C LEU A 718 -5.01 -4.39 4.83
N THR A 719 -5.99 -4.16 5.72
CA THR A 719 -7.32 -4.76 5.58
C THR A 719 -7.95 -4.40 4.25
N GLN A 720 -7.85 -3.14 3.81
CA GLN A 720 -8.38 -2.72 2.51
C GLN A 720 -7.71 -3.44 1.34
N MET A 721 -6.37 -3.53 1.35
CA MET A 721 -5.64 -4.24 0.29
C MET A 721 -6.04 -5.72 0.25
N VAL A 722 -6.10 -6.39 1.41
CA VAL A 722 -6.50 -7.80 1.51
C VAL A 722 -7.95 -8.00 1.07
N ASP A 723 -8.87 -7.11 1.44
CA ASP A 723 -10.27 -7.16 1.01
C ASP A 723 -10.39 -7.09 -0.51
N TYR A 724 -9.60 -6.22 -1.17
CA TYR A 724 -9.63 -6.11 -2.62
C TYR A 724 -8.91 -7.26 -3.35
N MET A 725 -7.88 -7.88 -2.76
CA MET A 725 -7.26 -9.09 -3.30
C MET A 725 -8.15 -10.33 -3.15
N LEU A 726 -8.97 -10.37 -2.09
CA LEU A 726 -9.88 -11.48 -1.80
C LEU A 726 -11.29 -11.29 -2.40
N GLN A 727 -11.48 -10.36 -3.35
CA GLN A 727 -12.77 -10.18 -4.03
C GLN A 727 -13.18 -11.44 -4.80
N PHE A 728 -14.45 -11.81 -4.63
CA PHE A 728 -15.04 -12.97 -5.31
C PHE A 728 -15.51 -12.66 -6.73
N ASP A 729 -15.91 -11.41 -6.98
CA ASP A 729 -16.02 -10.91 -8.35
C ASP A 729 -14.61 -10.68 -8.90
N VAL A 730 -14.24 -11.54 -9.85
CA VAL A 730 -12.95 -11.52 -10.53
C VAL A 730 -12.69 -10.18 -11.20
N ASN A 731 -13.70 -9.39 -11.59
CA ASN A 731 -13.48 -8.07 -12.21
C ASN A 731 -13.10 -6.98 -11.20
N SER A 732 -13.52 -7.16 -9.95
CA SER A 732 -13.25 -6.23 -8.85
C SER A 732 -11.94 -6.54 -8.10
N ARG A 733 -11.34 -7.70 -8.37
CA ARG A 733 -10.09 -8.16 -7.73
C ARG A 733 -8.88 -7.36 -8.19
N LEU A 734 -8.00 -6.99 -7.24
CA LEU A 734 -6.71 -6.39 -7.57
C LEU A 734 -5.82 -7.39 -8.30
N CYS A 735 -5.04 -6.90 -9.25
CA CYS A 735 -3.92 -7.64 -9.84
C CYS A 735 -2.56 -7.07 -9.38
N LEU A 736 -1.47 -7.74 -9.76
CA LEU A 736 -0.11 -7.31 -9.45
C LEU A 736 0.43 -6.27 -10.45
N GLY A 737 -0.40 -5.81 -11.39
CA GLY A 737 -0.02 -4.80 -12.38
C GLY A 737 0.68 -5.39 -13.61
N GLU A 738 0.37 -6.64 -13.94
CA GLU A 738 0.85 -7.37 -15.10
C GLU A 738 0.50 -6.64 -16.41
N VAL A 739 1.40 -6.73 -17.37
CA VAL A 739 1.27 -6.05 -18.67
C VAL A 739 0.04 -6.55 -19.43
N CYS A 740 -0.36 -7.81 -19.25
CA CYS A 740 -1.48 -8.42 -19.96
C CYS A 740 -2.85 -7.87 -19.58
N PHE A 741 -2.97 -7.18 -18.43
CA PHE A 741 -4.23 -6.53 -18.05
C PHE A 741 -4.31 -5.11 -18.65
N GLY A 742 -3.18 -4.45 -18.92
CA GLY A 742 -3.06 -3.25 -19.76
C GLY A 742 -3.96 -2.06 -19.40
N ALA A 743 -3.89 -0.97 -20.17
CA ALA A 743 -4.74 0.23 -19.95
C ALA A 743 -6.21 0.04 -20.40
N ALA A 744 -6.53 -1.09 -21.03
CA ALA A 744 -7.85 -1.38 -21.60
C ALA A 744 -8.80 -2.04 -20.58
N GLU A 745 -8.28 -2.86 -19.66
CA GLU A 745 -9.01 -3.31 -18.49
C GLU A 745 -8.71 -2.33 -17.35
N THR A 746 -9.70 -1.53 -16.93
CA THR A 746 -9.56 -0.60 -15.80
C THR A 746 -9.55 -1.37 -14.47
N ARG A 747 -8.60 -2.27 -14.30
CA ARG A 747 -8.41 -3.12 -13.12
C ARG A 747 -7.53 -2.39 -12.10
N GLY A 748 -7.90 -2.49 -10.82
CA GLY A 748 -7.08 -1.95 -9.74
C GLY A 748 -5.80 -2.76 -9.55
N SER A 749 -4.73 -2.09 -9.17
CA SER A 749 -3.45 -2.73 -8.86
C SER A 749 -3.18 -2.72 -7.35
N VAL A 750 -2.52 -3.77 -6.84
CA VAL A 750 -1.98 -3.77 -5.47
C VAL A 750 -1.04 -2.59 -5.25
N TRP A 751 -0.34 -2.15 -6.28
CA TRP A 751 0.63 -1.03 -6.23
C TRP A 751 -0.01 0.35 -6.08
N ASP A 752 -1.33 0.44 -6.14
CA ASP A 752 -2.09 1.67 -5.88
C ASP A 752 -2.61 1.72 -4.43
N GLN A 753 -2.44 0.64 -3.65
CA GLN A 753 -2.94 0.56 -2.28
C GLN A 753 -2.02 1.30 -1.31
N PRO A 754 -2.56 2.03 -0.30
CA PRO A 754 -1.76 2.80 0.64
C PRO A 754 -0.72 1.97 1.41
N TRP A 755 -1.07 0.74 1.78
CA TRP A 755 -0.20 -0.11 2.62
C TRP A 755 1.14 -0.45 1.95
N ILE A 756 1.17 -0.64 0.63
CA ILE A 756 2.39 -1.00 -0.12
C ILE A 756 3.21 0.22 -0.58
N GLN A 757 2.65 1.44 -0.51
CA GLN A 757 3.32 2.66 -0.99
C GLN A 757 4.69 2.92 -0.35
N PRO A 758 4.91 2.68 0.96
CA PRO A 758 6.23 2.91 1.55
C PRO A 758 7.30 2.01 0.94
N PHE A 759 6.97 0.76 0.59
CA PHE A 759 7.86 -0.14 -0.13
C PHE A 759 8.16 0.41 -1.53
N ARG A 760 7.11 0.77 -2.29
CA ARG A 760 7.26 1.32 -3.66
C ARG A 760 8.13 2.57 -3.69
N SER A 761 7.89 3.51 -2.78
CA SER A 761 8.65 4.77 -2.68
C SER A 761 10.14 4.51 -2.36
N SER A 762 10.41 3.52 -1.51
CA SER A 762 11.78 3.13 -1.16
C SER A 762 12.52 2.44 -2.30
N ALA A 763 11.79 1.75 -3.19
CA ALA A 763 12.32 1.07 -4.37
C ALA A 763 12.53 2.03 -5.56
N GLU A 764 11.63 3.00 -5.76
CA GLU A 764 11.72 4.00 -6.85
C GLU A 764 12.73 5.12 -6.55
N GLY A 765 13.03 5.41 -5.28
CA GLY A 765 13.99 6.45 -4.87
C GLY A 765 15.48 6.08 -4.94
N ARG A 766 15.86 4.90 -5.47
CA ARG A 766 17.25 4.38 -5.48
C ARG A 766 17.77 3.98 -6.88
#